data_AF-A0AAV9VFQ9-F1
#
_entry.id   AF-A0AAV9VFQ9-F1
#
_cell.length_a   1.000
_cell.length_b   1.000
_cell.length_c   1.000
_cell.angle_alpha   90.00
_cell.angle_beta   90.00
_cell.angle_gamma   90.00
#
_symmetry.space_group_name_H-M   'P 1'
#
loop_
_entity.id
_entity.type
_entity.pdbx_description
1 polymer ?
#
loop_
_entity_poly.entity_id
_entity_poly.type
_entity_poly.pdbx_seq_one_letter_code
_entity_poly.pdbx_strand_id
1 'polypeptide(L)'
;MATNSEALDSNRMHTFVNSKQINEVGLMAYPAQSNMTGQRHPLSWAGTLRRNRPRWYSLLDAAGLVTTTPLDLSDVAAAPDFVALSFYKMFGYPDLGGLIVRKASSSILQSRKYFGGGTVSFVVNPFHHASDGLPHAIRKSGDPHEYLEDGTVPFHSIIALDHAISDHNRLYGGFKRISQHTQALGCLVLDSLNARKHTNGTPVVDLYTDKHPNDPDHQGATFALNLRKPDGSFVGFNDVLKLASVRDIHIRTGGLCNPGGVTKWVNLSEQEMRENFAAGKRCGDEWDLMNGKPTGAIRISFGAMSTLDDVARLVSFIDEFYVEKRRHVNATALFPPSSNVARVGKISIYPVKSCAAFDIPANTSWKIMAQGLEYDREFCLIHKGTGKVMDMKMYPKMALIRPSIDLDTQILSISCKPALTSLRIPLHENLSTHSHPITKKCNSKVCGDIVVVQAYSDKWISEWFSDTLGIPCTLARYPSAPDGGGRYMKNHLRQGNGEIPIALRNESPILVVNRESLNPVNEAISASAGKASDISVFRSNIVIDGPKPFDEDKWLQLEFRNSSSSIQLLGPCRRCHMICIDQMTAERSPEPFVTLSKLRTVNGKVYFGQHGTFIGDSSSQIGSIKVGDELDISYIDLDTSDTDSGESCSSGSTAITADTAVDITEPAVKQEPAQPSCVLQ
;
A
#
# COMPACT_ATOMS: atom_id res chain seq x y z
N MET A 1 -25.79 21.89 8.90
CA MET A 1 -25.84 21.88 10.38
C MET A 1 -25.27 20.56 10.91
N ALA A 2 -23.95 20.40 10.87
CA ALA A 2 -23.24 19.32 11.55
C ALA A 2 -21.90 19.89 12.02
N THR A 3 -21.96 20.92 12.85
CA THR A 3 -20.77 21.58 13.43
C THR A 3 -20.35 20.94 14.75
N ASN A 4 -21.21 20.13 15.37
CA ASN A 4 -20.93 19.41 16.63
C ASN A 4 -21.17 17.91 16.42
N SER A 5 -20.11 17.17 16.09
CA SER A 5 -20.11 15.70 16.06
C SER A 5 -19.13 15.19 17.11
N GLU A 6 -19.57 14.28 17.96
CA GLU A 6 -18.75 13.73 19.05
C GLU A 6 -18.68 12.20 18.89
N ALA A 7 -17.46 11.65 18.96
CA ALA A 7 -17.25 10.20 18.99
C ALA A 7 -17.23 9.74 20.45
N LEU A 8 -18.08 8.77 20.78
CA LEU A 8 -18.20 8.20 22.12
C LEU A 8 -17.75 6.73 22.08
N ASP A 9 -16.95 6.32 23.06
CA ASP A 9 -16.72 4.89 23.31
C ASP A 9 -17.98 4.22 23.87
N SER A 10 -17.96 2.89 24.02
CA SER A 10 -19.13 2.13 24.49
C SER A 10 -19.59 2.51 25.91
N ASN A 11 -18.68 2.90 26.80
CA ASN A 11 -19.03 3.30 28.17
C ASN A 11 -19.70 4.67 28.17
N ARG A 12 -19.12 5.62 27.44
CA ARG A 12 -19.69 6.96 27.25
C ARG A 12 -21.02 6.89 26.50
N MET A 13 -21.17 5.97 25.55
CA MET A 13 -22.43 5.72 24.85
C MET A 13 -23.51 5.24 25.82
N HIS A 14 -23.19 4.30 26.70
CA HIS A 14 -24.13 3.86 27.75
C HIS A 14 -24.58 5.03 28.64
N THR A 15 -23.67 5.89 29.08
CA THR A 15 -24.02 7.09 29.85
C THR A 15 -24.86 8.08 29.03
N PHE A 16 -24.53 8.25 27.76
CA PHE A 16 -25.23 9.14 26.84
C PHE A 16 -26.68 8.72 26.66
N VAL A 17 -26.95 7.45 26.30
CA VAL A 17 -28.34 6.98 26.09
C VAL A 17 -29.18 7.00 27.37
N ASN A 18 -28.54 6.91 28.55
CA ASN A 18 -29.23 6.93 29.84
C ASN A 18 -29.47 8.34 30.40
N SER A 19 -28.77 9.36 29.90
CA SER A 19 -29.00 10.74 30.34
C SER A 19 -30.27 11.33 29.71
N LYS A 20 -30.99 12.17 30.47
CA LYS A 20 -32.24 12.81 30.03
C LYS A 20 -31.95 14.19 29.45
N GLN A 21 -32.44 14.45 28.23
CA GLN A 21 -32.37 15.77 27.60
C GLN A 21 -33.58 15.95 26.67
N ILE A 22 -34.22 17.12 26.71
CA ILE A 22 -35.57 17.30 26.14
C ILE A 22 -35.58 18.27 24.92
N ASN A 23 -34.60 19.17 24.80
CA ASN A 23 -34.75 20.33 23.90
C ASN A 23 -34.01 20.27 22.55
N GLU A 24 -33.17 19.27 22.30
CA GLU A 24 -32.35 19.20 21.08
C GLU A 24 -32.76 18.06 20.15
N VAL A 25 -32.81 18.34 18.84
CA VAL A 25 -32.91 17.31 17.81
C VAL A 25 -31.52 16.78 17.54
N GLY A 26 -31.34 15.47 17.57
CA GLY A 26 -30.05 14.84 17.32
C GLY A 26 -30.17 13.50 16.62
N LEU A 27 -29.03 13.02 16.11
CA LEU A 27 -28.89 11.71 15.49
C LEU A 27 -27.74 10.97 16.19
N MET A 28 -28.02 9.78 16.71
CA MET A 28 -27.02 8.87 17.25
C MET A 28 -26.76 7.78 16.20
N ALA A 29 -25.61 7.82 15.56
CA ALA A 29 -25.16 6.79 14.64
C ALA A 29 -24.19 5.84 15.35
N TYR A 30 -24.40 4.53 15.22
CA TYR A 30 -23.50 3.53 15.78
C TYR A 30 -23.51 2.25 14.95
N PRO A 31 -22.38 1.54 14.84
CA PRO A 31 -22.35 0.27 14.14
C PRO A 31 -23.03 -0.81 14.99
N ALA A 32 -23.75 -1.71 14.35
CA ALA A 32 -24.23 -2.94 14.99
C ALA A 32 -23.07 -3.91 15.27
N GLN A 33 -22.05 -3.88 14.40
CA GLN A 33 -20.80 -4.63 14.55
C GLN A 33 -19.62 -3.74 14.15
N SER A 34 -18.61 -3.63 15.01
CA SER A 34 -17.37 -2.92 14.74
C SER A 34 -16.65 -3.52 13.53
N ASN A 35 -16.37 -2.68 12.52
CA ASN A 35 -15.60 -3.07 11.34
C ASN A 35 -14.10 -3.28 11.64
N MET A 36 -13.62 -2.92 12.84
CA MET A 36 -12.25 -3.16 13.31
C MET A 36 -12.16 -4.46 14.09
N THR A 37 -12.94 -4.56 15.17
CA THR A 37 -12.77 -5.59 16.20
C THR A 37 -13.82 -6.69 16.12
N GLY A 38 -14.84 -6.57 15.26
CA GLY A 38 -15.96 -7.51 15.21
C GLY A 38 -16.90 -7.44 16.42
N GLN A 39 -16.63 -6.59 17.41
CA GLN A 39 -17.49 -6.43 18.58
C GLN A 39 -18.89 -5.96 18.18
N ARG A 40 -19.92 -6.60 18.74
CA ARG A 40 -21.32 -6.24 18.49
C ARG A 40 -21.86 -5.34 19.59
N HIS A 41 -22.64 -4.35 19.18
CA HIS A 41 -23.21 -3.35 20.08
C HIS A 41 -24.68 -3.64 20.38
N PRO A 42 -25.18 -3.34 21.60
CA PRO A 42 -26.56 -3.64 21.96
C PRO A 42 -27.58 -2.90 21.10
N LEU A 43 -28.50 -3.64 20.48
CA LEU A 43 -29.63 -3.06 19.73
C LEU A 43 -30.59 -2.27 20.64
N SER A 44 -30.61 -2.60 21.94
CA SER A 44 -31.46 -1.94 22.95
C SER A 44 -31.12 -0.46 23.18
N TRP A 45 -29.93 0.00 22.76
CA TRP A 45 -29.55 1.41 22.86
C TRP A 45 -30.51 2.33 22.11
N ALA A 46 -31.04 1.91 20.97
CA ALA A 46 -32.03 2.70 20.23
C ALA A 46 -33.32 2.93 21.03
N GLY A 47 -33.88 1.88 21.65
CA GLY A 47 -35.06 1.99 22.50
C GLY A 47 -34.81 2.84 23.75
N THR A 48 -33.64 2.72 24.37
CA THR A 48 -33.24 3.52 25.53
C THR A 48 -33.05 5.00 25.18
N LEU A 49 -32.37 5.30 24.07
CA LEU A 49 -32.23 6.67 23.55
C LEU A 49 -33.61 7.31 23.35
N ARG A 50 -34.52 6.61 22.67
CA ARG A 50 -35.86 7.10 22.38
C ARG A 50 -36.65 7.46 23.63
N ARG A 51 -36.54 6.65 24.69
CA ARG A 51 -37.22 6.90 25.98
C ARG A 51 -36.65 8.11 26.73
N ASN A 52 -35.33 8.27 26.71
CA ASN A 52 -34.65 9.30 27.52
C ASN A 52 -34.44 10.63 26.77
N ARG A 53 -34.45 10.59 25.42
CA ARG A 53 -34.25 11.71 24.52
C ARG A 53 -35.27 11.68 23.35
N PRO A 54 -36.52 12.12 23.56
CA PRO A 54 -37.60 11.95 22.59
C PRO A 54 -37.40 12.60 21.21
N ARG A 55 -36.51 13.59 21.10
CA ARG A 55 -36.18 14.29 19.84
C ARG A 55 -34.90 13.79 19.17
N TRP A 56 -34.29 12.74 19.72
CA TRP A 56 -33.11 12.09 19.14
C TRP A 56 -33.52 10.84 18.36
N TYR A 57 -32.88 10.64 17.21
CA TYR A 57 -33.07 9.48 16.35
C TYR A 57 -31.84 8.57 16.39
N SER A 58 -32.06 7.29 16.14
CA SER A 58 -31.02 6.26 16.09
C SER A 58 -30.78 5.79 14.65
N LEU A 59 -29.52 5.82 14.21
CA LEU A 59 -29.07 5.23 12.96
C LEU A 59 -28.13 4.05 13.27
N LEU A 60 -28.60 2.84 13.01
CA LEU A 60 -27.79 1.64 13.16
C LEU A 60 -27.10 1.32 11.83
N ASP A 61 -25.78 1.35 11.80
CA ASP A 61 -25.02 0.77 10.68
C ASP A 61 -24.90 -0.74 10.87
N ALA A 62 -25.76 -1.49 10.20
CA ALA A 62 -25.78 -2.95 10.24
C ALA A 62 -24.88 -3.59 9.18
N ALA A 63 -24.17 -2.83 8.35
CA ALA A 63 -23.46 -3.33 7.18
C ALA A 63 -22.36 -4.35 7.53
N GLY A 64 -21.74 -4.24 8.70
CA GLY A 64 -20.80 -5.25 9.21
C GLY A 64 -21.49 -6.50 9.79
N LEU A 65 -22.61 -6.32 10.49
CA LEU A 65 -23.34 -7.40 11.19
C LEU A 65 -23.99 -8.38 10.19
N VAL A 66 -24.70 -7.85 9.19
CA VAL A 66 -25.50 -8.65 8.27
C VAL A 66 -24.69 -9.53 7.31
N THR A 67 -23.35 -9.40 7.34
CA THR A 67 -22.44 -10.28 6.58
C THR A 67 -22.38 -11.69 7.13
N THR A 68 -22.65 -11.87 8.44
CA THR A 68 -22.45 -13.14 9.13
C THR A 68 -23.62 -13.55 10.02
N THR A 69 -24.54 -12.65 10.36
CA THR A 69 -25.63 -12.92 11.30
C THR A 69 -26.91 -12.23 10.84
N PRO A 70 -28.10 -12.84 11.06
CA PRO A 70 -29.36 -12.18 10.74
C PRO A 70 -29.59 -10.95 11.64
N LEU A 71 -30.21 -9.91 11.09
CA LEU A 71 -30.68 -8.76 11.87
C LEU A 71 -32.08 -9.05 12.41
N ASP A 72 -32.25 -9.02 13.72
CA ASP A 72 -33.56 -9.17 14.38
C ASP A 72 -34.12 -7.80 14.79
N LEU A 73 -35.27 -7.43 14.20
CA LEU A 73 -36.02 -6.22 14.50
C LEU A 73 -37.44 -6.53 15.02
N SER A 74 -37.68 -7.76 15.48
CA SER A 74 -39.00 -8.20 15.98
C SER A 74 -39.47 -7.40 17.20
N ASP A 75 -38.56 -6.98 18.07
CA ASP A 75 -38.86 -6.03 19.15
C ASP A 75 -38.94 -4.59 18.61
N VAL A 76 -40.16 -4.18 18.29
CA VAL A 76 -40.48 -2.82 17.81
C VAL A 76 -40.11 -1.74 18.84
N ALA A 77 -40.07 -2.03 20.14
CA ALA A 77 -39.70 -1.04 21.15
C ALA A 77 -38.20 -0.76 21.14
N ALA A 78 -37.37 -1.80 20.95
CA ALA A 78 -35.93 -1.68 20.82
C ALA A 78 -35.45 -1.28 19.42
N ALA A 79 -36.25 -1.52 18.37
CA ALA A 79 -35.86 -1.28 16.98
C ALA A 79 -35.37 0.18 16.73
N PRO A 80 -34.24 0.36 16.00
CA PRO A 80 -33.75 1.66 15.57
C PRO A 80 -34.73 2.45 14.70
N ASP A 81 -34.51 3.76 14.59
CA ASP A 81 -35.27 4.62 13.66
C ASP A 81 -34.87 4.33 12.21
N PHE A 82 -33.58 4.17 12.00
CA PHE A 82 -32.97 3.95 10.70
C PHE A 82 -31.95 2.82 10.82
N VAL A 83 -31.96 1.89 9.87
CA VAL A 83 -30.94 0.83 9.77
C VAL A 83 -30.34 0.84 8.38
N ALA A 84 -29.06 1.14 8.27
CA ALA A 84 -28.30 1.07 7.03
C ALA A 84 -27.69 -0.33 6.87
N LEU A 85 -27.78 -0.89 5.67
CA LEU A 85 -27.20 -2.19 5.33
C LEU A 85 -26.58 -2.17 3.93
N SER A 86 -25.72 -3.13 3.63
CA SER A 86 -24.97 -3.20 2.38
C SER A 86 -25.08 -4.59 1.76
N PHE A 87 -25.76 -4.68 0.62
CA PHE A 87 -25.98 -5.94 -0.07
C PHE A 87 -24.70 -6.47 -0.74
N TYR A 88 -23.83 -5.59 -1.26
CA TYR A 88 -22.54 -6.04 -1.80
C TYR A 88 -21.66 -6.69 -0.72
N LYS A 89 -21.73 -6.23 0.54
CA LYS A 89 -20.99 -6.87 1.64
C LYS A 89 -21.55 -8.25 2.00
N MET A 90 -22.85 -8.46 1.79
CA MET A 90 -23.53 -9.73 2.05
C MET A 90 -23.30 -10.74 0.92
N PHE A 91 -23.37 -10.27 -0.34
CA PHE A 91 -23.48 -11.14 -1.51
C PHE A 91 -22.35 -10.98 -2.54
N GLY A 92 -21.49 -9.97 -2.40
CA GLY A 92 -20.45 -9.60 -3.38
C GLY A 92 -20.97 -8.80 -4.58
N TYR A 93 -22.18 -9.11 -5.03
CA TYR A 93 -22.93 -8.41 -6.08
C TYR A 93 -24.43 -8.58 -5.78
N PRO A 94 -25.29 -7.58 -6.04
CA PRO A 94 -25.06 -6.29 -6.70
C PRO A 94 -24.52 -5.19 -5.78
N ASP A 95 -23.96 -4.12 -6.37
CA ASP A 95 -23.49 -2.94 -5.65
C ASP A 95 -24.68 -2.06 -5.21
N LEU A 96 -25.33 -2.48 -4.13
CA LEU A 96 -26.49 -1.81 -3.54
C LEU A 96 -26.35 -1.68 -2.02
N GLY A 97 -26.90 -0.59 -1.50
CA GLY A 97 -27.21 -0.40 -0.09
C GLY A 97 -28.72 -0.43 0.16
N GLY A 98 -29.12 -0.62 1.41
CA GLY A 98 -30.51 -0.53 1.84
C GLY A 98 -30.64 0.33 3.09
N LEU A 99 -31.77 1.03 3.22
CA LEU A 99 -32.15 1.75 4.42
C LEU A 99 -33.52 1.25 4.90
N ILE A 100 -33.56 0.61 6.06
CA ILE A 100 -34.81 0.25 6.72
C ILE A 100 -35.23 1.44 7.59
N VAL A 101 -36.44 1.94 7.36
CA VAL A 101 -36.99 3.10 8.08
C VAL A 101 -38.14 2.66 8.96
N ARG A 102 -38.08 2.98 10.25
CA ARG A 102 -39.20 2.84 11.16
C ARG A 102 -40.31 3.79 10.73
N LYS A 103 -41.51 3.26 10.48
CA LYS A 103 -42.68 4.06 10.02
C LYS A 103 -42.97 5.26 10.92
N ALA A 104 -42.87 5.12 12.24
CA ALA A 104 -43.10 6.20 13.20
C ALA A 104 -42.10 7.36 13.06
N SER A 105 -40.95 7.13 12.44
CA SER A 105 -39.85 8.08 12.30
C SER A 105 -39.72 8.62 10.87
N SER A 106 -40.56 8.15 9.91
CA SER A 106 -40.45 8.52 8.49
C SER A 106 -40.78 9.99 8.21
N SER A 107 -41.58 10.63 9.07
CA SER A 107 -42.01 12.03 8.88
C SER A 107 -40.84 13.00 8.83
N ILE A 108 -39.71 12.71 9.51
CA ILE A 108 -38.53 13.58 9.48
C ILE A 108 -37.91 13.66 8.07
N LEU A 109 -38.07 12.62 7.24
CA LEU A 109 -37.54 12.56 5.88
C LEU A 109 -38.34 13.43 4.90
N GLN A 110 -39.59 13.80 5.23
CA GLN A 110 -40.45 14.63 4.37
C GLN A 110 -39.83 16.00 4.07
N SER A 111 -39.07 16.52 5.03
CA SER A 111 -38.39 17.81 4.97
C SER A 111 -37.23 17.84 3.95
N ARG A 112 -36.79 16.67 3.46
CA ARG A 112 -35.73 16.55 2.47
C ARG A 112 -36.16 17.17 1.14
N LYS A 113 -35.39 18.16 0.70
CA LYS A 113 -35.56 18.86 -0.59
C LYS A 113 -34.59 18.25 -1.58
N TYR A 114 -35.10 17.67 -2.66
CA TYR A 114 -34.33 17.19 -3.81
C TYR A 114 -35.04 17.64 -5.09
N PHE A 115 -34.25 18.05 -6.09
CA PHE A 115 -34.73 18.52 -7.38
C PHE A 115 -33.91 17.84 -8.48
N GLY A 116 -34.53 16.91 -9.22
CA GLY A 116 -33.87 16.11 -10.26
C GLY A 116 -34.86 15.40 -11.18
N GLY A 117 -34.41 14.97 -12.36
CA GLY A 117 -35.25 14.25 -13.32
C GLY A 117 -35.73 12.92 -12.74
N GLY A 118 -37.05 12.67 -12.77
CA GLY A 118 -37.69 11.47 -12.19
C GLY A 118 -38.57 11.74 -10.97
N THR A 119 -38.29 12.79 -10.18
CA THR A 119 -39.06 13.16 -8.97
C THR A 119 -39.91 14.42 -9.14
N VAL A 120 -39.73 15.14 -10.24
CA VAL A 120 -40.43 16.40 -10.53
C VAL A 120 -41.73 16.13 -11.27
N SER A 121 -42.84 16.66 -10.74
CA SER A 121 -44.16 16.57 -11.36
C SER A 121 -44.40 17.68 -12.39
N PHE A 122 -43.87 18.89 -12.14
CA PHE A 122 -43.81 19.98 -13.12
C PHE A 122 -42.77 21.04 -12.72
N VAL A 123 -42.26 21.80 -13.69
CA VAL A 123 -41.37 22.96 -13.51
C VAL A 123 -41.94 24.15 -14.29
N VAL A 124 -41.92 25.32 -13.69
CA VAL A 124 -42.30 26.58 -14.35
C VAL A 124 -41.03 27.33 -14.75
N ASN A 125 -41.02 27.92 -15.96
CA ASN A 125 -39.95 28.79 -16.40
C ASN A 125 -40.09 30.18 -15.72
N PRO A 126 -39.16 30.60 -14.85
CA PRO A 126 -39.29 31.86 -14.12
C PRO A 126 -39.07 33.11 -15.00
N PHE A 127 -38.61 32.97 -16.24
CA PHE A 127 -38.25 34.11 -17.09
C PHE A 127 -39.45 34.81 -17.78
N HIS A 128 -40.65 34.23 -17.77
CA HIS A 128 -41.80 34.80 -18.51
C HIS A 128 -42.99 35.28 -17.66
N HIS A 129 -43.11 34.86 -16.39
CA HIS A 129 -44.16 35.34 -15.50
C HIS A 129 -43.67 35.39 -14.05
N ALA A 130 -43.60 36.59 -13.48
CA ALA A 130 -43.49 36.77 -12.03
C ALA A 130 -44.78 36.22 -11.41
N SER A 131 -44.72 35.01 -10.87
CA SER A 131 -45.83 34.37 -10.18
C SER A 131 -45.44 34.17 -8.72
N ASP A 132 -46.33 34.53 -7.80
CA ASP A 132 -46.17 34.39 -6.33
C ASP A 132 -46.23 32.91 -5.85
N GLY A 133 -45.98 31.95 -6.75
CA GLY A 133 -46.11 30.51 -6.52
C GLY A 133 -44.78 29.75 -6.50
N LEU A 134 -44.80 28.52 -5.98
CA LEU A 134 -43.64 27.62 -6.00
C LEU A 134 -43.26 27.29 -7.46
N PRO A 135 -42.00 27.52 -7.90
CA PRO A 135 -41.58 27.39 -9.31
C PRO A 135 -41.52 25.94 -9.83
N HIS A 136 -41.87 24.95 -8.99
CA HIS A 136 -41.90 23.52 -9.31
C HIS A 136 -42.76 22.77 -8.29
N ALA A 137 -43.30 21.61 -8.69
CA ALA A 137 -43.84 20.62 -7.75
C ALA A 137 -43.09 19.30 -7.86
N ILE A 138 -42.80 18.71 -6.70
CA ILE A 138 -42.18 17.40 -6.56
C ILE A 138 -43.31 16.38 -6.41
N ARG A 139 -43.24 15.27 -7.14
CA ARG A 139 -44.15 14.14 -6.99
C ARG A 139 -43.83 13.44 -5.67
N LYS A 140 -44.74 13.52 -4.69
CA LYS A 140 -44.65 12.77 -3.42
C LYS A 140 -46.03 12.17 -3.14
N SER A 141 -46.21 10.87 -3.35
CA SER A 141 -47.45 10.11 -3.05
C SER A 141 -47.72 10.01 -1.54
N GLY A 142 -46.69 10.25 -0.72
CA GLY A 142 -46.75 10.14 0.75
C GLY A 142 -45.99 8.94 1.30
N ASP A 143 -45.52 8.04 0.43
CA ASP A 143 -44.77 6.86 0.87
C ASP A 143 -43.31 7.20 1.27
N PRO A 144 -42.78 6.63 2.37
CA PRO A 144 -41.45 6.97 2.88
C PRO A 144 -40.28 6.77 1.90
N HIS A 145 -40.36 5.80 0.99
CA HIS A 145 -39.26 5.47 0.08
C HIS A 145 -39.02 6.58 -0.95
N GLU A 146 -40.08 7.22 -1.45
CA GLU A 146 -40.00 8.29 -2.45
C GLU A 146 -39.20 9.51 -1.95
N TYR A 147 -39.11 9.73 -0.64
CA TYR A 147 -38.31 10.84 -0.09
C TYR A 147 -36.80 10.66 -0.27
N LEU A 148 -36.35 9.44 -0.60
CA LEU A 148 -34.95 9.06 -0.74
C LEU A 148 -34.59 8.58 -2.16
N GLU A 149 -35.57 8.42 -3.04
CA GLU A 149 -35.37 8.02 -4.44
C GLU A 149 -34.98 9.22 -5.31
N ASP A 150 -33.71 9.58 -5.23
CA ASP A 150 -33.14 10.64 -6.05
C ASP A 150 -32.88 10.15 -7.49
N GLY A 151 -33.81 10.46 -8.39
CA GLY A 151 -33.67 10.16 -9.81
C GLY A 151 -34.06 8.74 -10.19
N THR A 152 -33.35 8.14 -11.15
CA THR A 152 -33.67 6.78 -11.62
C THR A 152 -33.07 5.74 -10.67
N VAL A 153 -33.94 4.93 -10.07
CA VAL A 153 -33.56 3.83 -9.20
C VAL A 153 -32.78 2.76 -9.99
N PRO A 154 -31.74 2.11 -9.42
CA PRO A 154 -30.92 1.10 -10.11
C PRO A 154 -31.68 -0.24 -10.30
N PHE A 155 -32.69 -0.25 -11.15
CA PHE A 155 -33.63 -1.37 -11.34
C PHE A 155 -32.95 -2.69 -11.75
N HIS A 156 -31.90 -2.66 -12.58
CA HIS A 156 -31.12 -3.88 -12.90
C HIS A 156 -30.47 -4.49 -11.65
N SER A 157 -29.86 -3.66 -10.81
CA SER A 157 -29.26 -4.12 -9.56
C SER A 157 -30.32 -4.62 -8.58
N ILE A 158 -31.50 -4.00 -8.55
CA ILE A 158 -32.61 -4.46 -7.69
C ILE A 158 -33.12 -5.83 -8.14
N ILE A 159 -33.26 -6.06 -9.44
CA ILE A 159 -33.63 -7.39 -9.97
C ILE A 159 -32.56 -8.43 -9.62
N ALA A 160 -31.27 -8.07 -9.77
CA ALA A 160 -30.17 -8.97 -9.41
C ALA A 160 -30.15 -9.36 -7.93
N LEU A 161 -30.73 -8.53 -7.05
CA LEU A 161 -30.77 -8.80 -5.61
C LEU A 161 -31.58 -10.06 -5.28
N ASP A 162 -32.67 -10.34 -6.00
CA ASP A 162 -33.49 -11.54 -5.80
C ASP A 162 -32.68 -12.83 -6.06
N HIS A 163 -31.90 -12.82 -7.15
CA HIS A 163 -30.97 -13.91 -7.46
C HIS A 163 -29.89 -14.05 -6.40
N ALA A 164 -29.29 -12.94 -5.97
CA ALA A 164 -28.25 -12.94 -4.94
C ALA A 164 -28.74 -13.53 -3.60
N ILE A 165 -29.94 -13.14 -3.16
CA ILE A 165 -30.57 -13.67 -1.93
C ILE A 165 -30.84 -15.17 -2.07
N SER A 166 -31.43 -15.57 -3.19
CA SER A 166 -31.79 -16.97 -3.46
C SER A 166 -30.56 -17.88 -3.51
N ASP A 167 -29.52 -17.47 -4.24
CA ASP A 167 -28.27 -18.22 -4.35
C ASP A 167 -27.51 -18.28 -3.03
N HIS A 168 -27.45 -17.17 -2.29
CA HIS A 168 -26.82 -17.15 -0.97
C HIS A 168 -27.52 -18.12 -0.01
N ASN A 169 -28.86 -18.16 0.01
CA ASN A 169 -29.61 -19.11 0.82
C ASN A 169 -29.39 -20.57 0.36
N ARG A 170 -29.36 -20.82 -0.96
CA ARG A 170 -29.09 -22.15 -1.54
C ARG A 170 -27.70 -22.68 -1.19
N LEU A 171 -26.68 -21.82 -1.24
CA LEU A 171 -25.28 -22.20 -1.00
C LEU A 171 -24.99 -22.42 0.49
N TYR A 172 -25.51 -21.56 1.36
CA TYR A 172 -25.09 -21.51 2.77
C TYR A 172 -26.18 -21.95 3.77
N GLY A 173 -27.40 -22.24 3.32
CA GLY A 173 -28.49 -22.70 4.18
C GLY A 173 -28.98 -21.64 5.18
N GLY A 174 -28.78 -20.36 4.86
CA GLY A 174 -29.25 -19.21 5.63
C GLY A 174 -28.28 -18.66 6.69
N PHE A 175 -28.58 -17.46 7.18
CA PHE A 175 -27.67 -16.70 8.06
C PHE A 175 -27.41 -17.33 9.43
N LYS A 176 -28.33 -18.14 9.97
CA LYS A 176 -28.09 -18.83 11.25
C LYS A 176 -26.93 -19.81 11.16
N ARG A 177 -26.83 -20.55 10.05
CA ARG A 177 -25.73 -21.49 9.81
C ARG A 177 -24.41 -20.76 9.58
N ILE A 178 -24.44 -19.67 8.82
CA ILE A 178 -23.27 -18.80 8.60
C ILE A 178 -22.76 -18.24 9.93
N SER A 179 -23.66 -17.77 10.79
CA SER A 179 -23.31 -17.23 12.09
C SER A 179 -22.58 -18.26 12.95
N GLN A 180 -23.10 -19.49 13.03
CA GLN A 180 -22.46 -20.59 13.77
C GLN A 180 -21.11 -20.99 13.17
N HIS A 181 -21.03 -21.06 11.85
CA HIS A 181 -19.80 -21.41 11.12
C HIS A 181 -18.70 -20.39 11.35
N THR A 182 -18.98 -19.11 11.09
CA THR A 182 -18.02 -18.02 11.26
C THR A 182 -17.63 -17.84 12.73
N GLN A 183 -18.55 -18.09 13.65
CA GLN A 183 -18.25 -18.15 15.08
C GLN A 183 -17.22 -19.25 15.40
N ALA A 184 -17.42 -20.47 14.90
CA ALA A 184 -16.50 -21.58 15.14
C ALA A 184 -15.09 -21.30 14.59
N LEU A 185 -15.00 -20.72 13.38
CA LEU A 185 -13.73 -20.26 12.82
C LEU A 185 -13.09 -19.15 13.68
N GLY A 186 -13.92 -18.22 14.17
CA GLY A 186 -13.51 -17.14 15.06
C GLY A 186 -12.95 -17.63 16.39
N CYS A 187 -13.57 -18.63 17.02
CA CYS A 187 -13.02 -19.27 18.22
C CYS A 187 -11.67 -19.93 17.92
N LEU A 188 -11.63 -20.77 16.88
CA LEU A 188 -10.43 -21.52 16.53
C LEU A 188 -9.22 -20.61 16.26
N VAL A 189 -9.40 -19.54 15.48
CA VAL A 189 -8.31 -18.61 15.18
C VAL A 189 -7.89 -17.84 16.42
N LEU A 190 -8.82 -17.41 17.26
CA LEU A 190 -8.50 -16.65 18.46
C LEU A 190 -7.71 -17.50 19.46
N ASP A 191 -8.18 -18.71 19.74
CA ASP A 191 -7.52 -19.67 20.61
C ASP A 191 -6.12 -20.03 20.09
N SER A 192 -6.03 -20.26 18.78
CA SER A 192 -4.76 -20.54 18.10
C SER A 192 -3.79 -19.37 18.26
N LEU A 193 -4.19 -18.14 17.93
CA LEU A 193 -3.29 -16.99 17.98
C LEU A 193 -2.89 -16.63 19.42
N ASN A 194 -3.80 -16.73 20.39
CA ASN A 194 -3.51 -16.48 21.81
C ASN A 194 -2.51 -17.49 22.41
N ALA A 195 -2.52 -18.74 21.95
CA ALA A 195 -1.61 -19.76 22.44
C ALA A 195 -0.15 -19.56 21.98
N ARG A 196 0.10 -18.69 20.99
CA ARG A 196 1.42 -18.53 20.36
C ARG A 196 2.30 -17.55 21.12
N LYS A 197 3.44 -18.07 21.58
CA LYS A 197 4.48 -17.34 22.27
C LYS A 197 5.83 -17.60 21.61
N HIS A 198 6.69 -16.60 21.66
CA HIS A 198 8.11 -16.75 21.35
C HIS A 198 8.78 -17.67 22.38
N THR A 199 9.98 -18.15 22.07
CA THR A 199 10.75 -19.01 23.00
C THR A 199 11.04 -18.35 24.36
N ASN A 200 11.06 -17.03 24.43
CA ASN A 200 11.22 -16.27 25.69
C ASN A 200 9.90 -16.03 26.45
N GLY A 201 8.78 -16.58 25.97
CA GLY A 201 7.47 -16.46 26.58
C GLY A 201 6.68 -15.21 26.18
N THR A 202 7.26 -14.26 25.44
CA THR A 202 6.56 -13.08 24.92
C THR A 202 5.44 -13.51 23.96
N PRO A 203 4.20 -13.01 24.10
CA PRO A 203 3.13 -13.27 23.14
C PRO A 203 3.51 -12.79 21.73
N VAL A 204 3.18 -13.60 20.72
CA VAL A 204 3.47 -13.25 19.31
C VAL A 204 2.43 -12.26 18.77
N VAL A 205 1.20 -12.33 19.29
CA VAL A 205 0.05 -11.57 18.80
C VAL A 205 -0.56 -10.74 19.92
N ASP A 206 -0.76 -9.45 19.65
CA ASP A 206 -1.63 -8.59 20.43
C ASP A 206 -3.00 -8.53 19.78
N LEU A 207 -3.97 -9.24 20.34
CA LEU A 207 -5.35 -9.26 19.84
C LEU A 207 -6.18 -8.13 20.45
N TYR A 208 -6.92 -7.42 19.60
CA TYR A 208 -7.77 -6.29 19.97
C TYR A 208 -9.20 -6.73 20.16
N THR A 209 -9.42 -7.50 21.23
CA THR A 209 -10.74 -7.93 21.65
C THR A 209 -10.84 -7.95 23.17
N ASP A 210 -11.96 -7.45 23.70
CA ASP A 210 -12.28 -7.55 25.12
C ASP A 210 -13.02 -8.86 25.45
N LYS A 211 -13.50 -9.59 24.42
CA LYS A 211 -14.39 -10.74 24.56
C LYS A 211 -13.99 -11.92 23.68
N HIS A 212 -14.24 -13.12 24.18
CA HIS A 212 -14.12 -14.33 23.39
C HIS A 212 -15.34 -14.48 22.45
N PRO A 213 -15.18 -14.94 21.19
CA PRO A 213 -16.27 -15.17 20.23
C PRO A 213 -17.17 -16.37 20.57
N ASN A 214 -17.21 -16.82 21.82
CA ASN A 214 -18.08 -17.94 22.25
C ASN A 214 -19.57 -17.57 22.25
N ASP A 215 -19.87 -16.28 22.14
CA ASP A 215 -21.22 -15.77 22.01
C ASP A 215 -21.34 -14.99 20.69
N PRO A 216 -22.10 -15.49 19.70
CA PRO A 216 -22.23 -14.82 18.42
C PRO A 216 -22.96 -13.49 18.59
N ASP A 217 -23.81 -13.28 19.60
CA ASP A 217 -24.57 -12.04 19.75
C ASP A 217 -23.67 -10.86 20.16
N HIS A 218 -22.50 -11.14 20.74
CA HIS A 218 -21.58 -10.13 21.24
C HIS A 218 -20.32 -9.92 20.40
N GLN A 219 -19.95 -10.89 19.57
CA GLN A 219 -18.69 -10.86 18.81
C GLN A 219 -18.84 -11.59 17.46
N GLY A 220 -18.52 -10.88 16.38
CA GLY A 220 -18.42 -11.44 15.04
C GLY A 220 -17.02 -11.98 14.72
N ALA A 221 -16.90 -12.64 13.57
CA ALA A 221 -15.65 -13.26 13.10
C ALA A 221 -14.66 -12.28 12.43
N THR A 222 -14.59 -11.05 12.94
CA THR A 222 -13.61 -10.04 12.53
C THR A 222 -12.76 -9.70 13.74
N PHE A 223 -11.44 -9.69 13.58
CA PHE A 223 -10.50 -9.41 14.66
C PHE A 223 -9.43 -8.46 14.17
N ALA A 224 -9.05 -7.51 15.02
CA ALA A 224 -7.89 -6.67 14.80
C ALA A 224 -6.73 -7.16 15.69
N LEU A 225 -5.51 -7.04 15.18
CA LEU A 225 -4.31 -7.45 15.89
C LEU A 225 -3.07 -6.69 15.42
N ASN A 226 -2.03 -6.71 16.25
CA ASN A 226 -0.65 -6.43 15.84
C ASN A 226 0.25 -7.59 16.26
N LEU A 227 1.41 -7.72 15.61
CA LEU A 227 2.38 -8.77 15.94
C LEU A 227 3.56 -8.18 16.71
N ARG A 228 4.12 -8.97 17.62
CA ARG A 228 5.30 -8.64 18.41
C ARG A 228 6.49 -9.49 18.02
N LYS A 229 7.67 -8.90 18.13
CA LYS A 229 8.96 -9.59 18.09
C LYS A 229 9.33 -10.14 19.48
N PRO A 230 10.35 -11.01 19.58
CA PRO A 230 10.82 -11.52 20.86
C PRO A 230 11.22 -10.42 21.85
N ASP A 231 11.82 -9.33 21.37
CA ASP A 231 12.22 -8.16 22.17
C ASP A 231 11.02 -7.30 22.65
N GLY A 232 9.79 -7.67 22.29
CA GLY A 232 8.57 -6.95 22.62
C GLY A 232 8.23 -5.81 21.65
N SER A 233 9.11 -5.44 20.73
CA SER A 233 8.84 -4.43 19.70
C SER A 233 7.80 -4.90 18.70
N PHE A 234 7.12 -3.96 18.05
CA PHE A 234 6.08 -4.28 17.06
C PHE A 234 6.66 -4.65 15.70
N VAL A 235 5.93 -5.50 14.98
CA VAL A 235 6.14 -5.77 13.55
C VAL A 235 5.25 -4.83 12.74
N GLY A 236 5.80 -4.22 11.70
CA GLY A 236 5.05 -3.34 10.80
C GLY A 236 3.98 -4.11 10.01
N PHE A 237 2.73 -3.61 10.04
CA PHE A 237 1.61 -4.29 9.38
C PHE A 237 1.74 -4.34 7.86
N ASN A 238 2.50 -3.44 7.21
CA ASN A 238 2.74 -3.50 5.76
C ASN A 238 3.67 -4.66 5.41
N ASP A 239 4.62 -5.01 6.27
CA ASP A 239 5.49 -6.16 6.06
C ASP A 239 4.71 -7.47 6.24
N VAL A 240 3.78 -7.52 7.19
CA VAL A 240 2.84 -8.64 7.33
C VAL A 240 1.93 -8.78 6.11
N LEU A 241 1.37 -7.69 5.60
CA LEU A 241 0.57 -7.71 4.37
C LEU A 241 1.36 -8.25 3.18
N LYS A 242 2.63 -7.86 3.07
CA LYS A 242 3.54 -8.31 2.01
C LYS A 242 3.76 -9.83 2.10
N LEU A 243 4.22 -10.31 3.25
CA LEU A 243 4.47 -11.74 3.45
C LEU A 243 3.19 -12.58 3.33
N ALA A 244 2.05 -12.08 3.82
CA ALA A 244 0.76 -12.75 3.67
C ALA A 244 0.38 -12.92 2.19
N SER A 245 0.60 -11.88 1.37
CA SER A 245 0.34 -11.94 -0.07
C SER A 245 1.23 -12.96 -0.79
N VAL A 246 2.46 -13.19 -0.30
CA VAL A 246 3.37 -14.21 -0.86
C VAL A 246 2.88 -15.63 -0.57
N ARG A 247 2.03 -15.80 0.45
CA ARG A 247 1.38 -17.08 0.81
C ARG A 247 -0.09 -17.14 0.40
N ASP A 248 -0.49 -16.29 -0.54
CA ASP A 248 -1.87 -16.19 -1.05
C ASP A 248 -2.90 -15.93 0.06
N ILE A 249 -2.51 -15.20 1.12
CA ILE A 249 -3.38 -14.80 2.21
C ILE A 249 -3.75 -13.33 2.04
N HIS A 250 -5.06 -13.06 1.94
CA HIS A 250 -5.60 -11.72 1.83
C HIS A 250 -6.07 -11.21 3.21
N ILE A 251 -5.25 -10.34 3.81
CA ILE A 251 -5.58 -9.60 5.04
C ILE A 251 -5.76 -8.12 4.75
N ARG A 252 -6.40 -7.39 5.68
CA ARG A 252 -6.55 -5.94 5.60
C ARG A 252 -5.65 -5.28 6.62
N THR A 253 -5.03 -4.16 6.27
CA THR A 253 -4.16 -3.41 7.18
C THR A 253 -4.40 -1.91 7.03
N GLY A 254 -3.96 -1.11 8.01
CA GLY A 254 -3.94 0.35 7.93
C GLY A 254 -4.32 1.02 9.24
N GLY A 255 -4.47 2.35 9.21
CA GLY A 255 -4.85 3.16 10.37
C GLY A 255 -6.26 2.90 10.90
N LEU A 256 -7.07 2.16 10.14
CA LEU A 256 -8.47 1.80 10.40
C LEU A 256 -9.37 3.05 10.51
N CYS A 257 -10.42 3.13 9.68
CA CYS A 257 -11.32 4.30 9.63
C CYS A 257 -12.27 4.41 10.86
N ASN A 258 -11.88 3.88 12.02
CA ASN A 258 -12.70 3.87 13.25
C ASN A 258 -12.07 4.84 14.26
N PRO A 259 -12.68 6.01 14.50
CA PRO A 259 -12.19 6.98 15.47
C PRO A 259 -12.00 6.34 16.86
N GLY A 260 -10.84 6.57 17.47
CA GLY A 260 -10.52 6.04 18.81
C GLY A 260 -10.10 4.57 18.87
N GLY A 261 -10.22 3.80 17.79
CA GLY A 261 -9.82 2.38 17.76
C GLY A 261 -8.33 2.19 18.02
N VAL A 262 -7.49 2.88 17.24
CA VAL A 262 -6.03 2.87 17.41
C VAL A 262 -5.62 3.52 18.74
N THR A 263 -6.30 4.60 19.15
CA THR A 263 -6.08 5.24 20.47
C THR A 263 -6.25 4.25 21.61
N LYS A 264 -7.35 3.48 21.62
CA LYS A 264 -7.65 2.50 22.67
C LYS A 264 -6.64 1.35 22.67
N TRP A 265 -6.43 0.74 21.51
CA TRP A 265 -5.74 -0.56 21.42
C TRP A 265 -4.23 -0.46 21.23
N VAL A 266 -3.76 0.61 20.59
CA VAL A 266 -2.33 0.86 20.35
C VAL A 266 -1.75 1.86 21.35
N ASN A 267 -2.61 2.52 22.15
CA ASN A 267 -2.22 3.58 23.08
C ASN A 267 -1.45 4.72 22.38
N LEU A 268 -1.97 5.13 21.21
CA LEU A 268 -1.48 6.28 20.46
C LEU A 268 -2.25 7.52 20.90
N SER A 269 -1.56 8.52 21.42
CA SER A 269 -2.18 9.78 21.88
C SER A 269 -2.56 10.68 20.71
N GLU A 270 -3.47 11.64 20.95
CA GLU A 270 -3.84 12.64 19.95
C GLU A 270 -2.64 13.50 19.53
N GLN A 271 -1.76 13.82 20.47
CA GLN A 271 -0.54 14.57 20.19
C GLN A 271 0.37 13.78 19.24
N GLU A 272 0.67 12.51 19.55
CA GLU A 272 1.46 11.63 18.67
C GLU A 272 0.82 11.49 17.28
N MET A 273 -0.51 11.42 17.18
CA MET A 273 -1.20 11.39 15.88
C MET A 273 -1.01 12.68 15.08
N ARG A 274 -1.08 13.85 15.74
CA ARG A 274 -0.85 15.15 15.10
C ARG A 274 0.59 15.31 14.65
N GLU A 275 1.55 14.90 15.49
CA GLU A 275 2.98 14.88 15.17
C GLU A 275 3.27 13.95 13.98
N ASN A 276 2.71 12.73 14.00
CA ASN A 276 2.82 11.80 12.89
C ASN A 276 2.26 12.41 11.59
N PHE A 277 1.10 13.06 11.66
CA PHE A 277 0.49 13.72 10.50
C PHE A 277 1.35 14.88 9.99
N ALA A 278 1.90 15.70 10.88
CA ALA A 278 2.82 16.80 10.55
C ALA A 278 4.12 16.28 9.90
N ALA A 279 4.61 15.13 10.36
CA ALA A 279 5.76 14.43 9.78
C ALA A 279 5.47 13.79 8.41
N GLY A 280 4.22 13.81 7.94
CA GLY A 280 3.83 13.33 6.61
C GLY A 280 3.01 12.03 6.59
N LYS A 281 2.66 11.45 7.74
CA LYS A 281 1.80 10.26 7.83
C LYS A 281 0.44 10.50 7.19
N ARG A 282 0.02 9.60 6.31
CA ARG A 282 -1.29 9.55 5.64
C ARG A 282 -1.85 8.12 5.65
N CYS A 283 -3.13 7.96 5.37
CA CYS A 283 -3.72 6.62 5.24
C CYS A 283 -3.17 5.92 3.98
N GLY A 284 -2.78 4.64 4.11
CA GLY A 284 -2.29 3.83 2.99
C GLY A 284 -0.83 4.09 2.56
N ASP A 285 -0.07 4.86 3.32
CA ASP A 285 1.37 5.00 3.11
C ASP A 285 2.17 3.79 3.66
N GLU A 286 3.50 3.87 3.52
CA GLU A 286 4.44 2.84 4.00
C GLU A 286 4.86 3.03 5.47
N TRP A 287 4.34 4.03 6.18
CA TRP A 287 4.73 4.40 7.55
C TRP A 287 3.81 3.71 8.56
N ASP A 288 4.05 2.43 8.79
CA ASP A 288 3.27 1.57 9.69
C ASP A 288 3.78 1.56 11.14
N LEU A 289 5.03 1.95 11.38
CA LEU A 289 5.62 2.15 12.71
C LEU A 289 6.22 3.55 12.83
N MET A 290 5.84 4.30 13.87
CA MET A 290 6.41 5.61 14.21
C MET A 290 6.70 5.66 15.70
N ASN A 291 7.92 6.09 16.07
CA ASN A 291 8.38 6.14 17.46
C ASN A 291 8.18 4.81 18.22
N GLY A 292 8.39 3.67 17.52
CA GLY A 292 8.22 2.33 18.09
C GLY A 292 6.76 1.85 18.25
N LYS A 293 5.76 2.67 17.92
CA LYS A 293 4.34 2.31 17.98
C LYS A 293 3.74 2.09 16.59
N PRO A 294 2.82 1.12 16.43
CA PRO A 294 2.02 0.98 15.22
C PRO A 294 1.17 2.22 14.98
N THR A 295 1.03 2.61 13.71
CA THR A 295 0.11 3.68 13.30
C THR A 295 -1.26 3.15 12.89
N GLY A 296 -1.50 1.85 13.12
CA GLY A 296 -2.64 1.10 12.63
C GLY A 296 -2.62 -0.35 13.13
N ALA A 297 -3.41 -1.21 12.49
CA ALA A 297 -3.47 -2.63 12.83
C ALA A 297 -3.72 -3.52 11.61
N ILE A 298 -3.49 -4.82 11.82
CA ILE A 298 -3.90 -5.89 10.92
C ILE A 298 -5.33 -6.28 11.28
N ARG A 299 -6.17 -6.54 10.28
CA ARG A 299 -7.54 -7.02 10.43
C ARG A 299 -7.73 -8.30 9.64
N ILE A 300 -8.17 -9.33 10.35
CA ILE A 300 -8.61 -10.62 9.81
C ILE A 300 -10.14 -10.69 9.89
N SER A 301 -10.78 -11.26 8.88
CA SER A 301 -12.23 -11.38 8.81
C SER A 301 -12.62 -12.65 8.08
N PHE A 302 -13.47 -13.47 8.70
CA PHE A 302 -13.99 -14.70 8.13
C PHE A 302 -15.44 -14.51 7.72
N GLY A 303 -15.79 -15.03 6.54
CA GLY A 303 -17.13 -14.96 5.97
C GLY A 303 -17.71 -16.35 5.70
N ALA A 304 -18.88 -16.39 5.06
CA ALA A 304 -19.59 -17.64 4.76
C ALA A 304 -18.75 -18.65 3.93
N MET A 305 -17.87 -18.15 3.06
CA MET A 305 -17.00 -18.95 2.21
C MET A 305 -15.67 -19.37 2.86
N SER A 306 -15.34 -18.83 4.03
CA SER A 306 -14.10 -19.16 4.71
C SER A 306 -14.16 -20.58 5.28
N THR A 307 -12.99 -21.22 5.40
CA THR A 307 -12.87 -22.63 5.78
C THR A 307 -11.90 -22.81 6.94
N LEU A 308 -11.86 -24.03 7.50
CA LEU A 308 -10.85 -24.41 8.49
C LEU A 308 -9.42 -24.35 7.91
N ASP A 309 -9.27 -24.67 6.62
CA ASP A 309 -7.99 -24.59 5.93
C ASP A 309 -7.49 -23.14 5.87
N ASP A 310 -8.37 -22.16 5.70
CA ASP A 310 -7.98 -20.73 5.73
C ASP A 310 -7.44 -20.33 7.11
N VAL A 311 -8.07 -20.81 8.18
CA VAL A 311 -7.58 -20.60 9.55
C VAL A 311 -6.23 -21.30 9.73
N ALA A 312 -6.09 -22.55 9.30
CA ALA A 312 -4.85 -23.30 9.40
C ALA A 312 -3.70 -22.66 8.62
N ARG A 313 -3.97 -22.13 7.41
CA ARG A 313 -2.98 -21.40 6.59
C ARG A 313 -2.53 -20.11 7.27
N LEU A 314 -3.47 -19.30 7.78
CA LEU A 314 -3.14 -18.09 8.52
C LEU A 314 -2.26 -18.41 9.74
N VAL A 315 -2.65 -19.44 10.49
CA VAL A 315 -1.94 -19.90 11.67
C VAL A 315 -0.53 -20.40 11.32
N SER A 316 -0.40 -21.25 10.30
CA SER A 316 0.89 -21.75 9.83
C SER A 316 1.79 -20.62 9.30
N PHE A 317 1.19 -19.61 8.66
CA PHE A 317 1.88 -18.40 8.24
C PHE A 317 2.46 -17.64 9.43
N ILE A 318 1.68 -17.44 10.50
CA ILE A 318 2.19 -16.82 11.73
C ILE A 318 3.33 -17.65 12.33
N ASP A 319 3.18 -18.97 12.41
CA ASP A 319 4.19 -19.89 12.94
C ASP A 319 5.48 -19.93 12.13
N GLU A 320 5.40 -19.69 10.83
CA GLU A 320 6.56 -19.74 9.95
C GLU A 320 7.37 -18.44 10.00
N PHE A 321 6.69 -17.28 10.01
CA PHE A 321 7.35 -15.99 9.81
C PHE A 321 7.53 -15.17 11.09
N TYR A 322 6.71 -15.42 12.12
CA TYR A 322 6.66 -14.55 13.29
C TYR A 322 6.81 -15.27 14.62
N VAL A 323 6.80 -16.60 14.66
CA VAL A 323 7.13 -17.36 15.86
C VAL A 323 8.60 -17.76 15.82
N GLU A 324 9.41 -17.19 16.72
CA GLU A 324 10.81 -17.59 16.82
C GLU A 324 10.92 -19.00 17.42
N LYS A 325 11.40 -19.97 16.62
CA LYS A 325 11.55 -21.40 17.03
C LYS A 325 12.95 -21.77 17.52
N ARG A 326 13.95 -20.92 17.28
CA ARG A 326 15.34 -21.08 17.73
C ARG A 326 15.93 -19.71 18.04
N ARG A 327 16.66 -19.57 19.15
CA ARG A 327 17.50 -18.39 19.41
C ARG A 327 18.39 -18.19 18.19
N HIS A 328 18.21 -17.08 17.48
CA HIS A 328 19.23 -16.63 16.55
C HIS A 328 20.50 -16.37 17.36
N VAL A 329 21.49 -17.24 17.22
CA VAL A 329 22.86 -16.88 17.57
C VAL A 329 23.21 -15.77 16.59
N ASN A 330 23.46 -14.57 17.12
CA ASN A 330 24.01 -13.48 16.34
C ASN A 330 25.20 -14.04 15.55
N ALA A 331 25.07 -14.10 14.22
CA ALA A 331 26.17 -14.46 13.34
C ALA A 331 27.12 -13.26 13.23
N THR A 332 27.61 -12.78 14.36
CA THR A 332 28.76 -11.90 14.46
C THR A 332 29.94 -12.77 14.86
N ALA A 333 30.41 -13.59 13.92
CA ALA A 333 31.64 -14.34 14.09
C ALA A 333 32.39 -14.46 12.76
N LEU A 334 33.36 -13.56 12.63
CA LEU A 334 34.72 -13.83 12.17
C LEU A 334 34.85 -14.50 10.80
N PHE A 335 35.01 -13.68 9.76
CA PHE A 335 35.70 -14.10 8.56
C PHE A 335 36.94 -13.20 8.33
N PRO A 336 38.16 -13.77 8.25
CA PRO A 336 39.41 -13.00 8.08
C PRO A 336 39.47 -12.32 6.70
N PRO A 337 40.05 -11.13 6.51
CA PRO A 337 40.10 -10.47 5.20
C PRO A 337 40.72 -11.41 4.15
N SER A 338 39.98 -11.70 3.08
CA SER A 338 40.49 -12.52 1.97
C SER A 338 40.76 -11.65 0.77
N SER A 339 41.95 -11.84 0.21
CA SER A 339 42.64 -11.10 -0.84
C SER A 339 42.07 -11.25 -2.26
N ASN A 340 40.75 -11.43 -2.42
CA ASN A 340 40.17 -11.55 -3.76
C ASN A 340 39.92 -10.17 -4.35
N VAL A 341 40.50 -9.91 -5.52
CA VAL A 341 40.27 -8.68 -6.29
C VAL A 341 38.80 -8.62 -6.69
N ALA A 342 38.09 -7.58 -6.24
CA ALA A 342 36.72 -7.33 -6.64
C ALA A 342 36.67 -6.95 -8.12
N ARG A 343 35.71 -7.50 -8.86
CA ARG A 343 35.56 -7.26 -10.29
C ARG A 343 34.11 -7.14 -10.71
N VAL A 344 33.86 -6.37 -11.75
CA VAL A 344 32.53 -6.28 -12.37
C VAL A 344 32.23 -7.58 -13.09
N GLY A 345 31.42 -8.44 -12.47
CA GLY A 345 31.06 -9.75 -13.02
C GLY A 345 29.99 -9.69 -14.10
N LYS A 346 29.04 -8.75 -13.98
CA LYS A 346 27.95 -8.58 -14.94
C LYS A 346 27.43 -7.15 -14.92
N ILE A 347 27.10 -6.63 -16.10
CA ILE A 347 26.39 -5.37 -16.25
C ILE A 347 25.09 -5.62 -17.04
N SER A 348 23.99 -5.11 -16.51
CA SER A 348 22.67 -5.25 -17.08
C SER A 348 21.97 -3.89 -17.12
N ILE A 349 21.30 -3.60 -18.21
CA ILE A 349 20.36 -2.48 -18.32
C ILE A 349 18.95 -3.01 -18.56
N TYR A 350 17.96 -2.19 -18.25
CA TYR A 350 16.55 -2.51 -18.46
C TYR A 350 15.93 -1.45 -19.36
N PRO A 351 16.15 -1.50 -20.70
CA PRO A 351 15.71 -0.45 -21.62
C PRO A 351 14.22 -0.11 -21.47
N VAL A 352 13.39 -1.16 -21.38
CA VAL A 352 11.96 -1.05 -21.08
C VAL A 352 11.72 -1.42 -19.61
N LYS A 353 11.15 -0.47 -18.85
CA LYS A 353 10.78 -0.66 -17.44
C LYS A 353 9.92 -1.92 -17.28
N SER A 354 10.24 -2.71 -16.27
CA SER A 354 9.54 -3.95 -15.93
C SER A 354 9.62 -5.05 -17.00
N CYS A 355 10.48 -4.93 -18.01
CA CYS A 355 10.82 -6.02 -18.94
C CYS A 355 12.14 -6.69 -18.54
N ALA A 356 12.56 -7.72 -19.26
CA ALA A 356 13.83 -8.40 -18.99
C ALA A 356 15.06 -7.49 -19.13
N ALA A 357 16.17 -7.92 -18.54
CA ALA A 357 17.47 -7.28 -18.72
C ALA A 357 17.98 -7.46 -20.16
N PHE A 358 18.69 -6.44 -20.63
CA PHE A 358 19.72 -6.58 -21.65
C PHE A 358 21.08 -6.66 -20.94
N ASP A 359 21.73 -7.80 -21.06
CA ASP A 359 23.05 -8.03 -20.48
C ASP A 359 24.12 -7.52 -21.45
N ILE A 360 24.99 -6.65 -20.95
CA ILE A 360 26.02 -6.02 -21.77
C ILE A 360 27.12 -7.04 -22.06
N PRO A 361 27.51 -7.25 -23.34
CA PRO A 361 28.58 -8.17 -23.68
C PRO A 361 29.91 -7.78 -23.03
N ALA A 362 30.73 -8.78 -22.67
CA ALA A 362 31.92 -8.53 -21.86
C ALA A 362 32.96 -7.62 -22.53
N ASN A 363 32.98 -7.58 -23.86
CA ASN A 363 33.92 -6.75 -24.63
C ASN A 363 33.38 -5.36 -24.99
N THR A 364 32.21 -4.97 -24.48
CA THR A 364 31.56 -3.70 -24.80
C THR A 364 31.73 -2.72 -23.64
N SER A 365 32.31 -1.56 -23.92
CA SER A 365 32.32 -0.43 -22.98
C SER A 365 30.97 0.29 -23.03
N TRP A 366 30.36 0.54 -21.87
CA TRP A 366 29.06 1.21 -21.77
C TRP A 366 29.18 2.56 -21.10
N LYS A 367 28.47 3.57 -21.63
CA LYS A 367 28.56 4.93 -21.10
C LYS A 367 27.83 5.08 -19.78
N ILE A 368 28.46 5.82 -18.88
CA ILE A 368 27.88 6.29 -17.62
C ILE A 368 27.44 7.73 -17.82
N MET A 369 26.13 7.97 -17.69
CA MET A 369 25.51 9.29 -17.75
C MET A 369 25.20 9.79 -16.33
N ALA A 370 24.90 11.07 -16.17
CA ALA A 370 24.49 11.66 -14.88
C ALA A 370 23.29 10.92 -14.23
N GLN A 371 22.35 10.46 -15.06
CA GLN A 371 21.20 9.67 -14.65
C GLN A 371 21.51 8.17 -14.43
N GLY A 372 22.74 7.71 -14.67
CA GLY A 372 23.24 6.33 -14.57
C GLY A 372 23.57 5.70 -15.94
N LEU A 373 23.43 4.37 -16.10
CA LEU A 373 23.82 3.70 -17.36
C LEU A 373 22.97 4.17 -18.56
N GLU A 374 23.63 4.38 -19.70
CA GLU A 374 22.99 4.80 -20.97
C GLU A 374 21.84 3.83 -21.33
N TYR A 375 20.69 4.39 -21.70
CA TYR A 375 19.44 3.69 -22.02
C TYR A 375 18.79 2.84 -20.91
N ASP A 376 19.28 2.86 -19.67
CA ASP A 376 18.61 2.12 -18.58
C ASP A 376 17.31 2.83 -18.15
N ARG A 377 16.18 2.13 -18.38
CA ARG A 377 14.79 2.51 -18.05
C ARG A 377 14.37 3.83 -18.70
N GLU A 378 14.65 4.01 -19.98
CA GLU A 378 14.13 5.14 -20.77
C GLU A 378 12.73 4.90 -21.31
N PHE A 379 12.34 3.63 -21.48
CA PHE A 379 11.06 3.23 -22.03
C PHE A 379 10.17 2.58 -20.96
N CYS A 380 8.85 2.61 -21.15
CA CYS A 380 7.88 1.87 -20.35
C CYS A 380 6.65 1.48 -21.18
N LEU A 381 5.84 0.56 -20.68
CA LEU A 381 4.53 0.27 -21.25
C LEU A 381 3.44 1.03 -20.50
N ILE A 382 2.46 1.55 -21.23
CA ILE A 382 1.27 2.19 -20.66
C ILE A 382 0.02 1.41 -21.06
N HIS A 383 -0.92 1.27 -20.12
CA HIS A 383 -2.21 0.67 -20.38
C HIS A 383 -3.11 1.65 -21.14
N LYS A 384 -3.63 1.27 -22.33
CA LYS A 384 -4.39 2.17 -23.22
C LYS A 384 -5.67 2.72 -22.58
N GLY A 385 -6.36 1.92 -21.76
CA GLY A 385 -7.62 2.33 -21.15
C GLY A 385 -7.49 3.23 -19.92
N THR A 386 -6.34 3.17 -19.21
CA THR A 386 -6.17 3.89 -17.92
C THR A 386 -5.06 4.92 -17.95
N GLY A 387 -4.18 4.87 -18.96
CA GLY A 387 -2.98 5.72 -19.05
C GLY A 387 -1.90 5.40 -18.01
N LYS A 388 -2.07 4.37 -17.18
CA LYS A 388 -1.11 4.01 -16.12
C LYS A 388 0.07 3.23 -16.69
N VAL A 389 1.28 3.51 -16.19
CA VAL A 389 2.48 2.71 -16.44
C VAL A 389 2.26 1.31 -15.90
N MET A 390 2.56 0.31 -16.72
CA MET A 390 2.45 -1.09 -16.37
C MET A 390 3.67 -1.54 -15.56
N ASP A 391 3.43 -2.43 -14.59
CA ASP A 391 4.48 -3.05 -13.79
C ASP A 391 4.40 -4.58 -13.83
N MET A 392 5.56 -5.21 -13.69
CA MET A 392 5.68 -6.67 -13.78
C MET A 392 5.00 -7.38 -12.60
N LYS A 393 4.74 -6.74 -11.45
CA LYS A 393 4.01 -7.39 -10.34
C LYS A 393 2.57 -7.65 -10.77
N MET A 394 1.94 -6.64 -11.38
CA MET A 394 0.58 -6.75 -11.92
C MET A 394 0.55 -7.59 -13.20
N TYR A 395 1.58 -7.48 -14.05
CA TYR A 395 1.65 -8.15 -15.35
C TYR A 395 2.95 -8.97 -15.52
N PRO A 396 3.06 -10.18 -14.91
CA PRO A 396 4.29 -10.97 -14.90
C PRO A 396 4.85 -11.31 -16.28
N LYS A 397 4.00 -11.47 -17.30
CA LYS A 397 4.40 -11.76 -18.69
C LYS A 397 5.35 -10.72 -19.28
N MET A 398 5.43 -9.51 -18.72
CA MET A 398 6.43 -8.51 -19.12
C MET A 398 7.87 -9.02 -18.93
N ALA A 399 8.11 -9.97 -18.00
CA ALA A 399 9.41 -10.62 -17.83
C ALA A 399 9.90 -11.39 -19.07
N LEU A 400 8.98 -11.80 -19.96
CA LEU A 400 9.32 -12.53 -21.19
C LEU A 400 9.76 -11.61 -22.33
N ILE A 401 9.50 -10.31 -22.22
CA ILE A 401 9.89 -9.30 -23.20
C ILE A 401 11.37 -9.00 -23.04
N ARG A 402 12.15 -9.24 -24.10
CA ARG A 402 13.61 -9.14 -24.18
C ARG A 402 14.00 -7.96 -25.07
N PRO A 403 14.22 -6.77 -24.49
CA PRO A 403 14.85 -5.67 -25.20
C PRO A 403 16.36 -5.93 -25.38
N SER A 404 16.92 -5.47 -26.49
CA SER A 404 18.36 -5.42 -26.75
C SER A 404 18.71 -4.14 -27.50
N ILE A 405 19.85 -3.55 -27.16
CA ILE A 405 20.32 -2.30 -27.76
C ILE A 405 21.52 -2.59 -28.65
N ASP A 406 21.42 -2.13 -29.89
CA ASP A 406 22.51 -2.11 -30.84
C ASP A 406 22.98 -0.67 -31.01
N LEU A 407 24.19 -0.37 -30.52
CA LEU A 407 24.80 0.95 -30.59
C LEU A 407 25.36 1.29 -31.97
N ASP A 408 25.65 0.28 -32.81
CA ASP A 408 26.17 0.51 -34.16
C ASP A 408 25.02 0.90 -35.10
N THR A 409 23.90 0.17 -35.02
CA THR A 409 22.71 0.47 -35.83
C THR A 409 21.77 1.47 -35.18
N GLN A 410 21.98 1.80 -33.90
CA GLN A 410 21.16 2.72 -33.12
C GLN A 410 19.69 2.29 -33.04
N ILE A 411 19.48 0.98 -32.81
CA ILE A 411 18.16 0.35 -32.77
C ILE A 411 17.94 -0.38 -31.43
N LEU A 412 16.79 -0.10 -30.81
CA LEU A 412 16.20 -0.94 -29.77
C LEU A 412 15.43 -2.08 -30.45
N SER A 413 15.94 -3.30 -30.35
CA SER A 413 15.24 -4.50 -30.78
C SER A 413 14.50 -5.12 -29.61
N ILE A 414 13.24 -5.53 -29.80
CA ILE A 414 12.41 -6.12 -28.75
C ILE A 414 11.86 -7.44 -29.27
N SER A 415 12.14 -8.51 -28.54
CA SER A 415 11.60 -9.85 -28.81
C SER A 415 10.83 -10.36 -27.60
N CYS A 416 10.01 -11.38 -27.78
CA CYS A 416 9.36 -12.10 -26.68
C CYS A 416 9.29 -13.57 -27.07
N LYS A 417 9.62 -14.49 -26.17
CA LYS A 417 9.30 -15.92 -26.39
C LYS A 417 7.88 -16.15 -25.85
N PRO A 418 6.90 -16.62 -26.63
CA PRO A 418 7.00 -17.35 -27.91
C PRO A 418 6.69 -16.53 -29.19
N ALA A 419 6.64 -15.19 -29.14
CA ALA A 419 6.33 -14.37 -30.31
C ALA A 419 7.33 -14.61 -31.46
N LEU A 420 6.81 -14.84 -32.67
CA LEU A 420 7.59 -15.12 -33.87
C LEU A 420 8.24 -13.87 -34.49
N THR A 421 7.86 -12.67 -34.04
CA THR A 421 8.29 -11.39 -34.62
C THR A 421 8.99 -10.52 -33.59
N SER A 422 10.02 -9.80 -34.03
CA SER A 422 10.73 -8.79 -33.24
C SER A 422 10.35 -7.38 -33.67
N LEU A 423 10.16 -6.46 -32.72
CA LEU A 423 10.07 -5.03 -33.00
C LEU A 423 11.45 -4.41 -33.10
N ARG A 424 11.60 -3.40 -33.95
CA ARG A 424 12.82 -2.58 -34.09
C ARG A 424 12.41 -1.11 -34.00
N ILE A 425 13.02 -0.38 -33.08
CA ILE A 425 12.68 1.02 -32.77
C ILE A 425 13.97 1.84 -32.78
N PRO A 426 14.09 2.89 -33.62
CA PRO A 426 15.27 3.75 -33.64
C PRO A 426 15.50 4.48 -32.29
N LEU A 427 16.76 4.59 -31.86
CA LEU A 427 17.17 5.25 -30.61
C LEU A 427 17.35 6.77 -30.77
N HIS A 428 17.92 7.18 -31.92
CA HIS A 428 18.21 8.57 -32.32
C HIS A 428 17.15 9.12 -33.29
N GLU A 429 15.87 9.05 -32.96
CA GLU A 429 14.95 10.01 -33.58
C GLU A 429 15.17 11.36 -32.90
N ASN A 430 16.03 12.21 -33.52
CA ASN A 430 15.77 13.63 -33.44
C ASN A 430 14.35 13.82 -33.98
N LEU A 431 13.46 14.39 -33.16
CA LEU A 431 12.01 14.56 -33.41
C LEU A 431 11.67 15.45 -34.62
N SER A 432 12.60 15.63 -35.55
CA SER A 432 12.45 16.29 -36.83
C SER A 432 12.98 15.35 -37.92
N THR A 433 12.11 15.03 -38.88
CA THR A 433 12.37 14.33 -40.16
C THR A 433 12.51 12.79 -40.11
N HIS A 434 11.39 12.08 -39.94
CA HIS A 434 10.70 11.32 -41.01
C HIS A 434 9.66 10.33 -40.42
N SER A 435 8.41 10.47 -40.86
CA SER A 435 7.43 9.39 -41.08
C SER A 435 6.85 8.53 -39.94
N HIS A 436 6.93 8.90 -38.65
CA HIS A 436 6.03 8.33 -37.64
C HIS A 436 5.19 9.42 -36.95
N PRO A 437 3.86 9.27 -36.82
CA PRO A 437 3.00 10.29 -36.25
C PRO A 437 3.36 10.57 -34.79
N ILE A 438 3.64 11.83 -34.51
CA ILE A 438 4.13 12.37 -33.23
C ILE A 438 3.25 11.89 -32.05
N THR A 439 3.93 11.35 -31.04
CA THR A 439 3.44 10.77 -29.79
C THR A 439 2.45 11.64 -29.01
N LYS A 440 1.46 11.05 -28.34
CA LYS A 440 0.60 11.78 -27.37
C LYS A 440 1.33 11.90 -26.02
N LYS A 441 1.55 13.13 -25.52
CA LYS A 441 1.99 13.36 -24.12
C LYS A 441 0.85 12.93 -23.18
N CYS A 442 1.15 12.12 -22.17
CA CYS A 442 0.17 11.72 -21.16
C CYS A 442 0.75 11.68 -19.75
N ASN A 443 -0.10 11.97 -18.76
CA ASN A 443 0.24 11.89 -17.34
C ASN A 443 0.03 10.46 -16.86
N SER A 444 1.04 9.88 -16.24
CA SER A 444 1.00 8.53 -15.69
C SER A 444 1.59 8.48 -14.28
N LYS A 445 1.46 7.35 -13.58
CA LYS A 445 2.01 7.19 -12.22
C LYS A 445 3.12 6.15 -12.17
N VAL A 446 4.28 6.51 -11.63
CA VAL A 446 5.41 5.60 -11.36
C VAL A 446 5.80 5.73 -9.89
N CYS A 447 5.66 4.63 -9.13
CA CYS A 447 5.96 4.61 -7.69
C CYS A 447 5.20 5.68 -6.87
N GLY A 448 4.02 6.12 -7.35
CA GLY A 448 3.19 7.15 -6.71
C GLY A 448 3.30 8.53 -7.36
N ASP A 449 4.41 8.82 -8.04
CA ASP A 449 4.70 10.11 -8.65
C ASP A 449 4.04 10.24 -10.02
N ILE A 450 3.53 11.44 -10.35
CA ILE A 450 3.01 11.74 -11.69
C ILE A 450 4.20 12.00 -12.62
N VAL A 451 4.27 11.27 -13.74
CA VAL A 451 5.28 11.44 -14.80
C VAL A 451 4.61 11.75 -16.13
N VAL A 452 5.27 12.57 -16.94
CA VAL A 452 4.88 12.84 -18.32
C VAL A 452 5.72 11.95 -19.24
N VAL A 453 5.06 11.14 -20.06
CA VAL A 453 5.71 10.26 -21.05
C VAL A 453 5.17 10.49 -22.45
N GLN A 454 5.99 10.20 -23.45
CA GLN A 454 5.64 10.28 -24.87
C GLN A 454 5.25 8.88 -25.37
N ALA A 455 3.96 8.67 -25.62
CA ALA A 455 3.43 7.38 -26.06
C ALA A 455 3.53 7.19 -27.58
N TYR A 456 4.09 6.06 -28.03
CA TYR A 456 4.12 5.67 -29.43
C TYR A 456 2.69 5.45 -29.94
N SER A 457 2.36 6.14 -31.03
CA SER A 457 1.05 6.11 -31.69
C SER A 457 0.95 5.03 -32.77
N ASP A 458 2.10 4.47 -33.19
CA ASP A 458 2.17 3.48 -34.24
C ASP A 458 1.36 2.23 -33.87
N LYS A 459 0.42 1.88 -34.76
CA LYS A 459 -0.51 0.78 -34.56
C LYS A 459 0.25 -0.53 -34.36
N TRP A 460 1.29 -0.76 -35.16
CA TRP A 460 2.09 -1.98 -35.13
C TRP A 460 2.79 -2.20 -33.78
N ILE A 461 3.43 -1.15 -33.24
CA ILE A 461 4.05 -1.21 -31.91
C ILE A 461 3.00 -1.57 -30.86
N SER A 462 1.85 -0.90 -30.92
CA SER A 462 0.80 -1.07 -29.94
C SER A 462 0.11 -2.45 -30.01
N GLU A 463 -0.07 -3.01 -31.21
CA GLU A 463 -0.63 -4.34 -31.45
C GLU A 463 0.34 -5.41 -30.97
N TRP A 464 1.63 -5.30 -31.31
CA TRP A 464 2.64 -6.27 -30.90
C TRP A 464 2.71 -6.44 -29.37
N PHE A 465 2.72 -5.34 -28.60
CA PHE A 465 2.69 -5.44 -27.14
C PHE A 465 1.35 -5.95 -26.60
N SER A 466 0.24 -5.50 -27.21
CA SER A 466 -1.10 -5.90 -26.76
C SER A 466 -1.34 -7.40 -26.97
N ASP A 467 -0.93 -7.94 -28.12
CA ASP A 467 -1.03 -9.36 -28.46
C ASP A 467 -0.11 -10.21 -27.59
N THR A 468 1.12 -9.73 -27.35
CA THR A 468 2.11 -10.42 -26.51
C THR A 468 1.63 -10.55 -25.05
N LEU A 469 1.00 -9.51 -24.50
CA LEU A 469 0.57 -9.50 -23.09
C LEU A 469 -0.89 -9.93 -22.90
N GLY A 470 -1.71 -9.90 -23.95
CA GLY A 470 -3.16 -10.10 -23.91
C GLY A 470 -3.92 -8.92 -23.28
N ILE A 471 -3.32 -7.73 -23.26
CA ILE A 471 -3.83 -6.55 -22.56
C ILE A 471 -3.58 -5.30 -23.41
N PRO A 472 -4.57 -4.41 -23.61
CA PRO A 472 -4.39 -3.21 -24.41
C PRO A 472 -3.31 -2.27 -23.87
N CYS A 473 -2.15 -2.20 -24.54
CA CYS A 473 -1.03 -1.36 -24.13
C CYS A 473 -0.23 -0.79 -25.31
N THR A 474 0.63 0.19 -25.04
CA THR A 474 1.61 0.71 -26.01
C THR A 474 2.90 1.12 -25.33
N LEU A 475 3.98 1.25 -26.10
CA LEU A 475 5.27 1.74 -25.63
C LEU A 475 5.21 3.25 -25.40
N ALA A 476 5.92 3.73 -24.40
CA ALA A 476 6.16 5.13 -24.16
C ALA A 476 7.62 5.37 -23.74
N ARG A 477 8.16 6.56 -24.05
CA ARG A 477 9.51 6.99 -23.68
C ARG A 477 9.45 8.18 -22.74
N TYR A 478 10.39 8.25 -21.80
CA TYR A 478 10.61 9.45 -20.99
C TYR A 478 11.32 10.52 -21.84
N PRO A 479 10.84 11.78 -21.86
CA PRO A 479 11.45 12.81 -22.68
C PRO A 479 12.86 13.18 -22.17
N SER A 480 13.81 13.39 -23.08
CA SER A 480 15.19 13.76 -22.74
C SER A 480 15.30 15.12 -22.01
N ALA A 481 14.30 15.99 -22.16
CA ALA A 481 14.14 17.23 -21.42
C ALA A 481 12.66 17.34 -20.96
N PRO A 482 12.33 16.98 -19.71
CA PRO A 482 10.97 17.10 -19.21
C PRO A 482 10.60 18.58 -19.01
N ASP A 483 9.57 19.05 -19.71
CA ASP A 483 8.92 20.34 -19.45
C ASP A 483 8.17 20.26 -18.11
N GLY A 484 8.88 20.45 -16.99
CA GLY A 484 8.33 20.49 -15.64
C GLY A 484 8.62 19.23 -14.80
N GLY A 485 9.31 19.45 -13.67
CA GLY A 485 9.43 18.53 -12.54
C GLY A 485 10.07 17.17 -12.85
N GLY A 486 11.39 17.08 -12.82
CA GLY A 486 12.09 15.78 -12.82
C GLY A 486 11.79 14.97 -11.56
N ARG A 487 11.77 13.64 -11.66
CA ARG A 487 11.78 12.78 -10.47
C ARG A 487 13.19 12.74 -9.91
N TYR A 488 13.33 12.87 -8.58
CA TYR A 488 14.62 12.86 -7.89
C TYR A 488 14.69 11.73 -6.87
N MET A 489 15.92 11.32 -6.55
CA MET A 489 16.22 10.28 -5.58
C MET A 489 15.44 10.48 -4.28
N LYS A 490 14.92 9.39 -3.70
CA LYS A 490 14.09 9.48 -2.48
C LYS A 490 14.90 10.08 -1.33
N ASN A 491 14.25 10.93 -0.52
CA ASN A 491 14.91 11.71 0.55
C ASN A 491 15.75 10.88 1.54
N HIS A 492 15.34 9.65 1.87
CA HIS A 492 16.09 8.79 2.79
C HIS A 492 17.41 8.23 2.22
N LEU A 493 17.66 8.38 0.91
CA LEU A 493 18.91 8.01 0.25
C LEU A 493 19.80 9.23 -0.05
N ARG A 494 19.32 10.45 0.22
CA ARG A 494 20.04 11.70 -0.05
C ARG A 494 20.99 12.00 1.11
N GLN A 495 22.14 11.34 1.15
CA GLN A 495 23.22 11.66 2.11
C GLN A 495 23.99 12.92 1.67
N GLY A 496 23.31 14.07 1.54
CA GLY A 496 23.93 15.36 1.17
C GLY A 496 24.18 15.62 -0.32
N ASN A 497 24.01 14.62 -1.21
CA ASN A 497 24.26 14.72 -2.65
C ASN A 497 23.11 15.36 -3.47
N GLY A 498 22.71 16.60 -3.15
CA GLY A 498 21.81 17.41 -4.00
C GLY A 498 20.53 16.72 -4.51
N GLU A 499 20.01 17.15 -5.66
CA GLU A 499 18.89 16.50 -6.36
C GLU A 499 19.42 15.64 -7.52
N ILE A 500 19.46 14.31 -7.36
CA ILE A 500 19.88 13.39 -8.44
C ILE A 500 18.64 12.91 -9.21
N PRO A 501 18.53 13.17 -10.54
CA PRO A 501 17.37 12.76 -11.33
C PRO A 501 17.26 11.23 -11.49
N ILE A 502 16.05 10.68 -11.30
CA ILE A 502 15.72 9.26 -11.44
C ILE A 502 14.46 9.06 -12.31
N ALA A 503 14.54 9.36 -13.61
CA ALA A 503 13.43 9.29 -14.60
C ALA A 503 12.33 8.21 -14.32
N LEU A 504 12.44 7.01 -14.90
CA LEU A 504 11.52 5.89 -14.65
C LEU A 504 12.08 4.88 -13.63
N ARG A 505 13.18 5.22 -12.96
CA ARG A 505 13.84 4.40 -11.92
C ARG A 505 13.06 4.47 -10.62
N ASN A 506 13.17 3.44 -9.78
CA ASN A 506 12.34 3.33 -8.59
C ASN A 506 12.88 4.20 -7.43
N GLU A 507 14.16 4.02 -7.08
CA GLU A 507 14.74 4.63 -5.85
C GLU A 507 16.15 5.20 -6.06
N SER A 508 17.00 4.58 -6.90
CA SER A 508 18.35 5.05 -7.22
C SER A 508 18.70 4.87 -8.71
N PRO A 509 19.77 5.53 -9.21
CA PRO A 509 20.31 5.32 -10.55
C PRO A 509 20.75 3.88 -10.78
N ILE A 510 21.56 3.30 -9.90
CA ILE A 510 22.04 1.93 -10.07
C ILE A 510 21.75 1.10 -8.82
N LEU A 511 21.61 -0.20 -9.07
CA LEU A 511 21.55 -1.22 -8.04
C LEU A 511 22.73 -2.17 -8.21
N VAL A 512 23.51 -2.31 -7.14
CA VAL A 512 24.67 -3.18 -7.07
C VAL A 512 24.33 -4.41 -6.23
N VAL A 513 24.75 -5.59 -6.67
CA VAL A 513 24.60 -6.85 -5.93
C VAL A 513 25.92 -7.58 -5.94
N ASN A 514 26.26 -8.19 -4.81
CA ASN A 514 27.36 -9.13 -4.71
C ASN A 514 26.89 -10.53 -5.11
N ARG A 515 27.60 -11.18 -6.04
CA ARG A 515 27.23 -12.51 -6.52
C ARG A 515 27.27 -13.55 -5.41
N GLU A 516 28.29 -13.49 -4.56
CA GLU A 516 28.51 -14.49 -3.51
C GLU A 516 27.40 -14.45 -2.45
N SER A 517 26.73 -13.31 -2.26
CA SER A 517 25.58 -13.18 -1.37
C SER A 517 24.37 -14.04 -1.76
N LEU A 518 24.28 -14.49 -3.01
CA LEU A 518 23.22 -15.38 -3.46
C LEU A 518 23.43 -16.82 -2.98
N ASN A 519 24.68 -17.25 -2.75
CA ASN A 519 25.00 -18.64 -2.40
C ASN A 519 24.34 -19.06 -1.07
N PRO A 520 24.50 -18.33 0.05
CA PRO A 520 23.82 -18.69 1.31
C PRO A 520 22.29 -18.63 1.21
N VAL A 521 21.75 -17.74 0.37
CA VAL A 521 20.30 -17.65 0.13
C VAL A 521 19.82 -18.91 -0.60
N ASN A 522 20.51 -19.33 -1.66
CA ASN A 522 20.14 -20.53 -2.42
C ASN A 522 20.36 -21.83 -1.63
N GLU A 523 21.37 -21.89 -0.76
CA GLU A 523 21.56 -23.00 0.18
C GLU A 523 20.37 -23.13 1.14
N ALA A 524 19.91 -22.01 1.72
CA ALA A 524 18.75 -21.99 2.61
C ALA A 524 17.42 -22.32 1.89
N ILE A 525 17.27 -21.86 0.65
CA ILE A 525 16.14 -22.24 -0.23
C ILE A 525 16.14 -23.76 -0.46
N SER A 526 17.30 -24.31 -0.82
CA SER A 526 17.45 -25.74 -1.12
C SER A 526 17.21 -26.61 0.11
N ALA A 527 17.65 -26.18 1.29
CA ALA A 527 17.38 -26.84 2.57
C ALA A 527 15.87 -26.88 2.91
N SER A 528 15.09 -25.96 2.36
CA SER A 528 13.62 -25.91 2.49
C SER A 528 12.88 -26.55 1.30
N ALA A 529 13.59 -27.30 0.45
CA ALA A 529 13.08 -27.92 -0.79
C ALA A 529 12.50 -26.92 -1.83
N GLY A 530 12.93 -25.65 -1.79
CA GLY A 530 12.55 -24.64 -2.76
C GLY A 530 13.43 -24.67 -4.03
N LYS A 531 12.95 -24.03 -5.11
CA LYS A 531 13.72 -23.83 -6.35
C LYS A 531 14.74 -22.71 -6.15
N ALA A 532 16.02 -23.01 -6.36
CA ALA A 532 17.10 -22.02 -6.31
C ALA A 532 16.80 -20.83 -7.24
N SER A 533 17.09 -19.63 -6.74
CA SER A 533 16.83 -18.39 -7.45
C SER A 533 18.05 -17.97 -8.25
N ASP A 534 17.82 -17.42 -9.45
CA ASP A 534 18.87 -16.80 -10.26
C ASP A 534 19.09 -15.34 -9.85
N ILE A 535 20.32 -14.84 -9.96
CA ILE A 535 20.66 -13.47 -9.57
C ILE A 535 19.87 -12.41 -10.35
N SER A 536 19.38 -12.73 -11.54
CA SER A 536 18.56 -11.84 -12.38
C SER A 536 17.24 -11.42 -11.73
N VAL A 537 16.69 -12.19 -10.77
CA VAL A 537 15.44 -11.82 -10.08
C VAL A 537 15.59 -10.53 -9.26
N PHE A 538 16.81 -10.21 -8.80
CA PHE A 538 17.10 -8.98 -8.06
C PHE A 538 17.15 -7.75 -8.95
N ARG A 539 17.21 -7.95 -10.26
CA ARG A 539 17.20 -6.91 -11.29
C ARG A 539 18.25 -5.81 -11.03
N SER A 540 19.44 -6.22 -10.59
CA SER A 540 20.58 -5.32 -10.42
C SER A 540 21.09 -4.82 -11.76
N ASN A 541 21.73 -3.64 -11.72
CA ASN A 541 22.43 -3.10 -12.86
C ASN A 541 23.87 -3.60 -12.92
N ILE A 542 24.49 -3.81 -11.76
CA ILE A 542 25.88 -4.26 -11.63
C ILE A 542 25.92 -5.43 -10.67
N VAL A 543 26.60 -6.50 -11.07
CA VAL A 543 26.96 -7.62 -10.20
C VAL A 543 28.47 -7.60 -9.99
N ILE A 544 28.88 -7.64 -8.73
CA ILE A 544 30.29 -7.70 -8.31
C ILE A 544 30.63 -9.13 -7.90
N ASP A 545 31.76 -9.62 -8.41
CA ASP A 545 32.35 -10.91 -8.07
C ASP A 545 33.62 -10.69 -7.23
N GLY A 546 33.92 -11.61 -6.31
CA GLY A 546 35.16 -11.61 -5.51
C GLY A 546 34.94 -11.40 -4.00
N PRO A 547 34.18 -10.37 -3.57
CA PRO A 547 33.86 -10.16 -2.16
C PRO A 547 33.07 -11.30 -1.53
N LYS A 548 33.09 -11.38 -0.21
CA LYS A 548 32.40 -12.45 0.55
C LYS A 548 30.89 -12.24 0.57
N PRO A 549 30.09 -13.29 0.80
CA PRO A 549 28.65 -13.13 0.99
C PRO A 549 28.31 -12.06 2.04
N PHE A 550 27.44 -11.13 1.66
CA PHE A 550 26.93 -10.00 2.43
C PHE A 550 27.95 -8.93 2.83
N ASP A 551 29.16 -8.98 2.27
CA ASP A 551 30.18 -7.95 2.49
C ASP A 551 29.71 -6.56 2.02
N GLU A 552 28.78 -6.53 1.05
CA GLU A 552 28.19 -5.29 0.52
C GLU A 552 27.44 -4.44 1.53
N ASP A 553 27.10 -4.97 2.70
CA ASP A 553 26.48 -4.19 3.77
C ASP A 553 27.39 -3.10 4.34
N LYS A 554 28.70 -3.24 4.11
CA LYS A 554 29.73 -2.34 4.63
C LYS A 554 30.37 -1.46 3.58
N TRP A 555 30.02 -1.62 2.30
CA TRP A 555 30.64 -0.86 1.22
C TRP A 555 30.20 0.60 1.26
N LEU A 556 31.18 1.50 1.20
CA LEU A 556 30.96 2.94 1.08
C LEU A 556 31.08 3.39 -0.38
N GLN A 557 32.15 2.97 -1.05
CA GLN A 557 32.43 3.34 -2.44
C GLN A 557 33.18 2.20 -3.16
N LEU A 558 32.91 2.07 -4.47
CA LEU A 558 33.58 1.16 -5.38
C LEU A 558 34.36 1.99 -6.39
N GLU A 559 35.68 1.89 -6.38
CA GLU A 559 36.59 2.69 -7.20
C GLU A 559 37.14 1.82 -8.32
N PHE A 560 37.00 2.28 -9.56
CA PHE A 560 37.53 1.56 -10.72
C PHE A 560 39.03 1.81 -10.83
N ARG A 561 39.86 0.76 -10.73
CA ARG A 561 41.34 0.92 -10.70
C ARG A 561 41.93 1.68 -11.90
N ASN A 562 41.27 1.58 -13.05
CA ASN A 562 41.74 2.16 -14.31
C ASN A 562 40.86 3.33 -14.79
N SER A 563 40.06 3.94 -13.91
CA SER A 563 39.17 5.05 -14.26
C SER A 563 39.07 6.04 -13.10
N SER A 564 38.83 7.32 -13.39
CA SER A 564 38.54 8.33 -12.37
C SER A 564 37.09 8.26 -11.87
N SER A 565 36.24 7.45 -12.49
CA SER A 565 34.87 7.23 -12.01
C SER A 565 34.86 6.34 -10.78
N SER A 566 33.85 6.52 -9.92
CA SER A 566 33.55 5.59 -8.83
C SER A 566 32.04 5.43 -8.66
N ILE A 567 31.63 4.40 -7.92
CA ILE A 567 30.25 4.20 -7.49
C ILE A 567 30.19 4.47 -6.00
N GLN A 568 29.43 5.47 -5.58
CA GLN A 568 29.08 5.67 -4.18
C GLN A 568 27.84 4.85 -3.82
N LEU A 569 27.93 4.16 -2.69
CA LEU A 569 26.86 3.32 -2.15
C LEU A 569 26.02 4.18 -1.19
N LEU A 570 24.71 4.20 -1.42
CA LEU A 570 23.76 5.08 -0.73
C LEU A 570 23.04 4.37 0.41
N GLY A 571 23.04 3.04 0.39
CA GLY A 571 22.43 2.20 1.42
C GLY A 571 21.71 0.96 0.88
N PRO A 572 21.24 0.09 1.79
CA PRO A 572 20.72 -1.22 1.44
C PRO A 572 19.40 -1.13 0.69
N CYS A 573 19.24 -1.96 -0.34
CA CYS A 573 18.04 -1.95 -1.16
C CYS A 573 16.94 -2.83 -0.57
N ARG A 574 15.81 -2.21 -0.21
CA ARG A 574 14.61 -2.90 0.25
C ARG A 574 14.02 -3.71 -0.91
N ARG A 575 13.86 -5.00 -0.68
CA ARG A 575 13.26 -5.89 -1.67
C ARG A 575 11.75 -5.89 -1.57
N CYS A 576 11.11 -6.11 -2.71
CA CYS A 576 9.66 -6.25 -2.83
C CYS A 576 9.35 -7.50 -3.65
N HIS A 577 8.08 -7.89 -3.73
CA HIS A 577 7.63 -9.10 -4.45
C HIS A 577 7.96 -9.13 -5.95
N MET A 578 8.57 -8.08 -6.50
CA MET A 578 9.09 -8.15 -7.87
C MET A 578 10.11 -9.28 -8.04
N ILE A 579 10.86 -9.62 -6.99
CA ILE A 579 11.86 -10.70 -7.03
C ILE A 579 11.23 -12.10 -7.05
N CYS A 580 9.92 -12.20 -6.79
CA CYS A 580 9.15 -13.45 -6.79
C CYS A 580 8.69 -13.86 -8.19
N ILE A 581 9.19 -13.23 -9.25
CA ILE A 581 8.78 -13.51 -10.63
C ILE A 581 9.96 -14.11 -11.37
N ASP A 582 9.80 -15.35 -11.82
CA ASP A 582 10.81 -16.04 -12.62
C ASP A 582 11.00 -15.26 -13.92
N GLN A 583 12.23 -14.78 -14.14
CA GLN A 583 12.51 -13.92 -15.27
C GLN A 583 12.41 -14.66 -16.60
N MET A 584 12.36 -16.00 -16.62
CA MET A 584 12.31 -16.83 -17.84
C MET A 584 10.93 -17.40 -18.12
N THR A 585 10.16 -17.75 -17.08
CA THR A 585 8.82 -18.34 -17.24
C THR A 585 7.67 -17.37 -16.95
N ALA A 586 7.95 -16.23 -16.32
CA ALA A 586 6.96 -15.30 -15.78
C ALA A 586 6.06 -15.90 -14.68
N GLU A 587 6.38 -17.09 -14.19
CA GLU A 587 5.67 -17.71 -13.07
C GLU A 587 6.03 -17.03 -11.75
N ARG A 588 5.06 -16.99 -10.84
CA ARG A 588 5.27 -16.47 -9.49
C ARG A 588 5.80 -17.59 -8.61
N SER A 589 6.85 -17.29 -7.86
CA SER A 589 7.43 -18.15 -6.84
C SER A 589 7.62 -17.35 -5.56
N PRO A 590 7.32 -17.91 -4.37
CA PRO A 590 7.57 -17.20 -3.11
C PRO A 590 9.07 -16.94 -2.87
N GLU A 591 9.95 -17.72 -3.49
CA GLU A 591 11.41 -17.53 -3.41
C GLU A 591 11.92 -16.52 -4.45
N PRO A 592 12.99 -15.76 -4.13
CA PRO A 592 13.81 -15.83 -2.92
C PRO A 592 13.30 -14.95 -1.77
N PHE A 593 12.13 -14.31 -1.89
CA PHE A 593 11.65 -13.34 -0.90
C PHE A 593 11.38 -13.97 0.47
N VAL A 594 10.79 -15.17 0.51
CA VAL A 594 10.56 -15.91 1.77
C VAL A 594 11.88 -16.18 2.48
N THR A 595 12.88 -16.73 1.78
CA THR A 595 14.16 -17.02 2.42
C THR A 595 14.89 -15.75 2.85
N LEU A 596 14.88 -14.70 2.03
CA LEU A 596 15.43 -13.41 2.42
C LEU A 596 14.71 -12.80 3.63
N SER A 597 13.40 -12.99 3.78
CA SER A 597 12.67 -12.50 4.95
C SER A 597 13.12 -13.17 6.26
N LYS A 598 13.67 -14.39 6.17
CA LYS A 598 14.21 -15.13 7.33
C LYS A 598 15.67 -14.75 7.61
N LEU A 599 16.46 -14.52 6.56
CA LEU A 599 17.91 -14.29 6.68
C LEU A 599 18.31 -12.81 6.79
N ARG A 600 17.52 -11.92 6.18
CA ARG A 600 17.95 -10.55 5.83
C ARG A 600 16.87 -9.50 6.15
N THR A 601 16.14 -9.73 7.23
CA THR A 601 15.15 -8.77 7.74
C THR A 601 15.77 -7.90 8.83
N VAL A 602 15.83 -6.60 8.60
CA VAL A 602 16.27 -5.61 9.59
C VAL A 602 15.14 -4.61 9.79
N ASN A 603 14.70 -4.40 11.03
CA ASN A 603 13.58 -3.50 11.36
C ASN A 603 12.30 -3.78 10.52
N GLY A 604 11.99 -5.06 10.29
CA GLY A 604 10.81 -5.50 9.52
C GLY A 604 10.99 -5.49 8.00
N LYS A 605 12.05 -4.86 7.49
CA LYS A 605 12.30 -4.70 6.05
C LYS A 605 13.28 -5.76 5.56
N VAL A 606 12.94 -6.40 4.44
CA VAL A 606 13.78 -7.38 3.76
C VAL A 606 14.77 -6.68 2.83
N TYR A 607 16.07 -6.94 3.00
CA TYR A 607 17.14 -6.28 2.26
C TYR A 607 17.99 -7.26 1.45
N PHE A 608 18.43 -6.82 0.27
CA PHE A 608 19.43 -7.52 -0.53
C PHE A 608 20.03 -6.53 -1.55
N GLY A 609 21.36 -6.51 -1.72
CA GLY A 609 22.04 -5.55 -2.60
C GLY A 609 21.97 -4.10 -2.11
N GLN A 610 22.67 -3.21 -2.81
CA GLN A 610 22.93 -1.83 -2.40
C GLN A 610 22.53 -0.83 -3.49
N HIS A 611 21.87 0.26 -3.10
CA HIS A 611 21.65 1.40 -3.97
C HIS A 611 22.96 2.13 -4.20
N GLY A 612 23.22 2.56 -5.42
CA GLY A 612 24.40 3.37 -5.74
C GLY A 612 24.11 4.50 -6.72
N THR A 613 25.08 5.41 -6.80
CA THR A 613 25.19 6.44 -7.82
C THR A 613 26.63 6.53 -8.31
N PHE A 614 26.83 6.95 -9.55
CA PHE A 614 28.17 7.23 -10.04
C PHE A 614 28.62 8.62 -9.61
N ILE A 615 29.92 8.77 -9.32
CA ILE A 615 30.59 10.04 -9.07
C ILE A 615 31.53 10.33 -10.25
N GLY A 616 31.53 11.58 -10.72
CA GLY A 616 32.56 12.11 -11.62
C GLY A 616 32.39 13.60 -11.93
N ASP A 617 33.37 14.16 -12.62
CA ASP A 617 33.61 15.61 -12.74
C ASP A 617 32.75 16.34 -13.80
N SER A 618 31.98 15.60 -14.61
CA SER A 618 31.24 16.16 -15.77
C SER A 618 29.72 16.09 -15.61
N SER A 619 29.01 17.09 -16.15
CA SER A 619 27.56 17.26 -16.02
C SER A 619 26.71 16.39 -16.97
N SER A 620 27.31 15.71 -17.95
CA SER A 620 26.56 14.92 -18.96
C SER A 620 27.01 13.47 -19.09
N GLN A 621 28.32 13.20 -19.22
CA GLN A 621 28.89 11.85 -19.28
C GLN A 621 30.01 11.70 -18.24
N ILE A 622 29.77 10.88 -17.22
CA ILE A 622 30.67 10.67 -16.08
C ILE A 622 31.86 9.78 -16.45
N GLY A 623 31.67 8.81 -17.34
CA GLY A 623 32.72 7.87 -17.73
C GLY A 623 32.18 6.69 -18.53
N SER A 624 32.88 5.55 -18.45
CA SER A 624 32.43 4.29 -19.02
C SER A 624 32.79 3.10 -18.12
N ILE A 625 32.02 2.03 -18.21
CA ILE A 625 32.20 0.79 -17.45
C ILE A 625 32.20 -0.42 -18.38
N LYS A 626 33.00 -1.44 -18.05
CA LYS A 626 33.09 -2.70 -18.78
C LYS A 626 33.04 -3.89 -17.82
N VAL A 627 32.49 -5.02 -18.29
CA VAL A 627 32.58 -6.28 -17.54
C VAL A 627 34.05 -6.70 -17.45
N GLY A 628 34.44 -7.12 -16.25
CA GLY A 628 35.82 -7.49 -15.93
C GLY A 628 36.65 -6.37 -15.32
N ASP A 629 36.14 -5.13 -15.29
CA ASP A 629 36.82 -4.02 -14.61
C ASP A 629 37.09 -4.37 -13.14
N GLU A 630 38.32 -4.13 -12.69
CA GLU A 630 38.73 -4.36 -11.31
C GLU A 630 38.43 -3.15 -10.44
N LEU A 631 38.02 -3.45 -9.21
CA LEU A 631 37.51 -2.47 -8.26
C LEU A 631 38.31 -2.54 -6.96
N ASP A 632 38.58 -1.36 -6.39
CA ASP A 632 38.93 -1.22 -4.98
C ASP A 632 37.66 -0.83 -4.20
N ILE A 633 37.47 -1.45 -3.04
CA ILE A 633 36.28 -1.27 -2.20
C ILE A 633 36.70 -0.52 -0.95
N SER A 634 36.07 0.64 -0.71
CA SER A 634 36.15 1.31 0.59
C SER A 634 34.98 0.88 1.48
N TYR A 635 35.27 0.80 2.77
CA TYR A 635 34.32 0.32 3.78
C TYR A 635 33.93 1.46 4.72
N ILE A 636 32.76 1.33 5.34
CA ILE A 636 32.34 2.19 6.43
C ILE A 636 33.25 1.91 7.64
N ASP A 637 33.96 2.93 8.14
CA ASP A 637 34.71 2.84 9.40
C ASP A 637 33.72 2.67 10.56
N LEU A 638 33.78 1.53 11.24
CA LEU A 638 32.92 1.20 12.38
C LEU A 638 33.56 1.54 13.73
N ASP A 639 34.74 2.18 13.75
CA ASP A 639 35.56 2.36 14.96
C ASP A 639 35.44 3.75 15.65
N THR A 640 34.40 4.55 15.37
CA THR A 640 34.14 5.80 16.11
C THR A 640 32.71 5.92 16.62
N SER A 641 32.29 4.99 17.48
CA SER A 641 31.22 5.26 18.47
C SER A 641 31.31 4.22 19.59
N ASP A 642 32.29 4.40 20.48
CA ASP A 642 32.24 4.02 21.90
C ASP A 642 33.66 4.12 22.49
N THR A 643 34.10 5.34 22.81
CA THR A 643 35.11 5.54 23.86
C THR A 643 34.64 6.64 24.78
N ASP A 644 34.12 6.16 25.90
CA ASP A 644 34.02 6.81 27.20
C ASP A 644 35.28 7.65 27.49
N SER A 645 35.11 8.96 27.69
CA SER A 645 36.12 9.82 28.31
C SER A 645 35.44 10.73 29.33
N GLY A 646 35.08 10.13 30.47
CA GLY A 646 34.91 10.88 31.70
C GLY A 646 36.28 11.23 32.28
N GLU A 647 36.66 12.51 32.24
CA GLU A 647 37.64 13.10 33.16
C GLU A 647 37.16 14.47 33.65
N SER A 648 36.77 14.46 34.94
CA SER A 648 36.94 15.46 36.00
C SER A 648 36.68 16.97 35.78
N CYS A 649 35.83 17.51 36.67
CA CYS A 649 35.65 18.92 36.97
C CYS A 649 36.92 19.65 37.47
N SER A 650 37.12 20.90 37.03
CA SER A 650 37.49 22.03 37.93
C SER A 650 37.33 23.41 37.26
N SER A 651 36.42 24.23 37.82
CA SER A 651 36.46 25.69 38.03
C SER A 651 37.02 26.66 36.97
N GLY A 652 36.17 27.63 36.55
CA GLY A 652 36.64 28.89 35.94
C GLY A 652 35.55 29.78 35.34
N SER A 653 35.00 30.68 36.16
CA SER A 653 34.11 31.81 35.83
C SER A 653 34.40 32.54 34.50
N THR A 654 33.36 32.85 33.70
CA THR A 654 32.89 34.25 33.44
C THR A 654 31.67 34.27 32.51
N ALA A 655 30.66 35.06 32.88
CA ALA A 655 29.48 35.37 32.09
C ALA A 655 29.75 36.48 31.07
N ILE A 656 29.21 36.39 29.85
CA ILE A 656 28.87 37.54 29.01
C ILE A 656 27.53 37.25 28.30
N THR A 657 26.54 38.09 28.59
CA THR A 657 25.24 38.25 27.93
C THR A 657 25.38 38.87 26.54
N ALA A 658 24.49 38.52 25.61
CA ALA A 658 24.19 39.38 24.46
C ALA A 658 22.75 39.18 23.98
N ASP A 659 21.92 40.18 24.31
CA ASP A 659 20.77 40.60 23.51
C ASP A 659 21.23 40.94 22.08
N THR A 660 20.44 40.56 21.07
CA THR A 660 19.87 41.52 20.11
C THR A 660 18.89 40.80 19.18
N ALA A 661 17.63 41.21 19.29
CA ALA A 661 16.59 40.96 18.31
C ALA A 661 16.75 41.92 17.11
N VAL A 662 16.53 41.42 15.89
CA VAL A 662 16.01 42.23 14.78
C VAL A 662 14.93 41.44 14.04
N ASP A 663 13.75 42.00 14.21
CA ASP A 663 12.47 41.89 13.50
C ASP A 663 12.56 41.61 11.98
N ILE A 664 11.82 40.61 11.49
CA ILE A 664 11.36 40.55 10.09
C ILE A 664 9.89 40.10 10.08
N THR A 665 9.07 41.02 9.62
CA THR A 665 7.62 41.03 9.49
C THR A 665 7.07 39.98 8.51
N GLU A 666 5.96 39.34 8.91
CA GLU A 666 5.13 38.47 8.07
C GLU A 666 4.34 39.28 7.00
N PRO A 667 4.16 38.76 5.77
CA PRO A 667 3.11 39.26 4.90
C PRO A 667 1.79 38.53 5.16
N ALA A 668 0.74 39.34 5.36
CA ALA A 668 -0.64 38.91 5.55
C ALA A 668 -1.18 38.06 4.39
N VAL A 669 -1.58 36.82 4.69
CA VAL A 669 -2.34 35.96 3.77
C VAL A 669 -3.84 36.22 3.96
N LYS A 670 -4.47 36.71 2.89
CA LYS A 670 -5.93 36.87 2.78
C LYS A 670 -6.62 35.51 2.93
N GLN A 671 -7.59 35.44 3.85
CA GLN A 671 -8.50 34.32 4.01
C GLN A 671 -9.39 34.16 2.77
N GLU A 672 -9.23 33.04 2.05
CA GLU A 672 -10.25 32.53 1.13
C GLU A 672 -11.25 31.65 1.90
N PRO A 673 -12.56 31.70 1.56
CA PRO A 673 -13.59 30.95 2.27
C PRO A 673 -13.51 29.45 1.97
N ALA A 674 -13.64 28.66 3.04
CA ALA A 674 -13.56 27.21 3.05
C ALA A 674 -14.50 26.54 2.03
N GLN A 675 -13.94 25.69 1.17
CA GLN A 675 -14.70 24.69 0.41
C GLN A 675 -15.23 23.61 1.36
N PRO A 676 -16.48 23.14 1.19
CA PRO A 676 -17.06 22.12 2.04
C PRO A 676 -16.36 20.78 1.80
N SER A 677 -15.84 20.21 2.89
CA SER A 677 -15.20 18.91 2.95
C SER A 677 -16.17 17.78 2.62
N CYS A 678 -15.64 16.82 1.87
CA CYS A 678 -16.28 15.62 1.40
C CYS A 678 -16.76 14.73 2.57
N VAL A 679 -18.00 14.25 2.46
CA VAL A 679 -18.66 13.32 3.38
C VAL A 679 -18.05 11.92 3.19
N LEU A 680 -17.59 11.30 4.29
CA LEU A 680 -17.10 9.92 4.33
C LEU A 680 -18.29 8.94 4.42
N GLN A 681 -18.33 7.97 3.50
CA GLN A 681 -19.09 6.72 3.59
C GLN A 681 -18.17 5.56 3.99
#